data_AF-A0AAQ1GMW1-F1
#
_entry.id   AF-A0AAQ1GMW1-F1
#
_cell.length_a   1.000
_cell.length_b   1.000
_cell.length_c   1.000
_cell.angle_alpha   90.00
_cell.angle_beta   90.00
_cell.angle_gamma   90.00
#
_symmetry.space_group_name_H-M   'P 1'
#
loop_
_entity.id
_entity.type
_entity.pdbx_description
1 polymer ?
#
loop_
_entity_poly.entity_id
_entity_poly.type
_entity_poly.pdbx_seq_one_letter_code
_entity_poly.pdbx_strand_id
1 'polypeptide(L)'
;MSLFGNMESSEKPRSGMMARLRAWRGGFVEESEAAASLDPVEPVLGATRPVHAAHAARKGTGAPAGSLGAYLRDADVTDVDAFETADGWSGTKTPNDVAGDDGADAGVHPGVPPAAALDDEALSFAMPENMVSGSPVEAPSAEARAEARDEVREVVRDEVREQVGDDPRAAADGAPRSERLDEGNSGDHDEPRGHNRQTPDEDKGEAQQRALAVSDIEYTPVGMPRLNSAQALADFKRVLCDTTPDATLRITPEARSEFVAVDMQAGMAVVIATREFHETALYATYLQDLERVHITVREEMVATADVIGGVYERARIRLSKHVPEGSRAIALFLDVIDAANTYGASDVHWESRDYLSDAEVRFRVDGDLYTYERMPKATILRALSAVYQDLVQSNTNSGNAFQPSAAQSAMIPIALATATLNLRWQSAPQMGGFDVALRMLDGNFRNYSVRMPEKMGLEASQLAIVEALGHVSGGAVLLSGETGSAKTTLLRALSFMVEDRELKKQYAVSMPSEYPLPWLSDQSVPRGLDETEEEFRRKVATIIRTLMRMDPDDLTIAEILDSTIAGLVVELALTGHPVRSTIHADSIIGVFMRLMGDRLRLAADEVASDKFINAVGNQKLIPLLCPHCKKPAADVMSADALETLRVKFGLDTAKMACRNDDGCEHCRKKGLLTRDGKVAAGTKGQTLAMELYRPTPEFLDRIVVRDWRGAERVWRKERTADFGSADMTGKTIYEHALYKASQGLIDPRFIDRGMKPFSVYSVMPDRDGRTPS
;
A
#
# COMPACT_ATOMS: atom_id res chain seq x y z
N MET A 1 23.21 -42.24 24.45
CA MET A 1 24.17 -43.36 24.66
C MET A 1 25.17 -43.28 23.51
N SER A 2 26.50 -43.32 23.66
CA SER A 2 27.39 -43.57 24.82
C SER A 2 28.07 -42.25 25.25
N LEU A 3 28.48 -41.93 26.49
CA LEU A 3 28.96 -42.66 27.68
C LEU A 3 30.44 -43.13 27.63
N PHE A 4 31.22 -42.46 28.49
CA PHE A 4 32.57 -42.72 29.04
C PHE A 4 33.84 -42.50 28.20
N GLY A 5 34.71 -41.67 28.79
CA GLY A 5 36.05 -41.27 28.37
C GLY A 5 36.44 -40.06 29.25
N ASN A 6 37.34 -40.25 30.23
CA ASN A 6 37.31 -39.46 31.49
C ASN A 6 38.58 -38.62 31.72
N MET A 7 38.41 -37.41 32.28
CA MET A 7 39.38 -36.61 33.05
C MET A 7 40.59 -36.04 32.23
N GLU A 8 41.29 -34.97 32.64
CA GLU A 8 41.41 -34.35 33.97
C GLU A 8 41.73 -32.82 33.95
N SER A 9 41.60 -32.16 35.12
CA SER A 9 42.03 -30.78 35.50
C SER A 9 41.17 -29.58 35.01
N SER A 10 40.92 -28.50 35.77
CA SER A 10 41.20 -28.20 37.20
C SER A 10 40.13 -27.25 37.82
N GLU A 11 40.23 -26.94 39.12
CA GLU A 11 39.24 -26.21 39.95
C GLU A 11 39.30 -24.66 39.72
N LYS A 12 38.28 -23.81 39.91
CA LYS A 12 37.32 -23.54 41.04
C LYS A 12 38.00 -23.09 42.35
N PRO A 13 37.36 -22.24 43.22
CA PRO A 13 35.95 -21.85 43.26
C PRO A 13 35.63 -20.33 43.45
N ARG A 14 34.31 -20.05 43.54
CA ARG A 14 33.60 -18.86 44.06
C ARG A 14 34.32 -17.97 45.10
N SER A 15 34.09 -16.66 45.00
CA SER A 15 33.27 -15.91 45.98
C SER A 15 32.80 -14.56 45.39
N GLY A 16 31.81 -13.90 46.00
CA GLY A 16 31.29 -12.60 45.56
C GLY A 16 31.25 -11.60 46.71
N MET A 17 31.08 -10.31 46.42
CA MET A 17 31.06 -9.26 47.44
C MET A 17 30.23 -8.04 47.03
N MET A 18 29.22 -7.70 47.84
CA MET A 18 28.81 -6.30 48.02
C MET A 18 29.58 -5.74 49.24
N ALA A 19 30.47 -4.77 49.04
CA ALA A 19 31.07 -4.03 50.14
C ALA A 19 31.56 -2.63 49.72
N ARG A 20 30.88 -1.60 50.24
CA ARG A 20 31.39 -0.22 50.53
C ARG A 20 31.86 0.61 49.32
N LEU A 21 31.17 1.70 48.95
CA LEU A 21 31.01 3.02 49.62
C LEU A 21 32.21 3.98 49.51
N ARG A 22 31.98 5.12 48.85
CA ARG A 22 32.54 6.49 49.09
C ARG A 22 34.08 6.65 49.02
N ALA A 23 34.70 7.63 48.33
CA ALA A 23 34.28 8.88 47.70
C ALA A 23 35.54 9.60 47.11
N TRP A 24 35.32 10.74 46.42
CA TRP A 24 36.31 11.77 46.05
C TRP A 24 37.38 11.44 44.98
N ARG A 25 37.95 12.43 44.25
CA ARG A 25 37.35 13.63 43.60
C ARG A 25 38.41 14.29 42.68
N GLY A 26 37.98 14.84 41.55
CA GLY A 26 38.74 15.79 40.72
C GLY A 26 39.51 15.17 39.54
N GLY A 27 39.43 15.72 38.31
CA GLY A 27 38.50 16.75 37.82
C GLY A 27 38.98 17.47 36.54
N PHE A 28 38.08 18.26 35.92
CA PHE A 28 38.32 19.22 34.82
C PHE A 28 38.69 18.56 33.45
N VAL A 29 38.19 18.96 32.27
CA VAL A 29 37.42 20.14 31.80
C VAL A 29 36.28 19.73 30.82
N GLU A 30 35.27 20.63 30.70
CA GLU A 30 34.19 20.93 29.71
C GLU A 30 34.16 20.23 28.32
N GLU A 31 33.09 20.25 27.51
CA GLU A 31 31.90 21.15 27.41
C GLU A 31 30.55 20.39 27.25
N SER A 32 29.43 21.00 27.68
CA SER A 32 28.07 20.52 27.35
C SER A 32 26.95 21.53 27.67
N GLU A 33 26.08 21.83 26.71
CA GLU A 33 24.67 22.27 26.91
C GLU A 33 23.82 21.54 25.83
N ALA A 34 22.78 20.75 26.11
CA ALA A 34 21.54 21.02 26.85
C ALA A 34 20.67 22.07 26.10
N ALA A 35 19.59 21.75 25.37
CA ALA A 35 18.48 20.81 25.57
C ALA A 35 17.56 21.19 26.75
N ALA A 36 16.50 21.95 26.46
CA ALA A 36 15.46 22.33 27.42
C ALA A 36 14.06 22.44 26.78
N SER A 37 13.09 21.80 27.45
CA SER A 37 11.66 22.16 27.60
C SER A 37 10.85 22.79 26.45
N LEU A 38 9.74 22.14 26.11
CA LEU A 38 8.56 22.75 25.49
C LEU A 38 7.35 22.60 26.44
N ASP A 39 6.71 23.72 26.75
CA ASP A 39 5.36 23.79 27.35
C ASP A 39 4.41 24.50 26.36
N PRO A 40 3.09 24.24 26.40
CA PRO A 40 2.16 24.63 25.34
C PRO A 40 1.75 26.10 25.39
N VAL A 41 1.56 26.71 24.21
CA VAL A 41 1.00 28.06 24.04
C VAL A 41 -0.05 28.05 22.92
N GLU A 42 -1.22 28.64 23.18
CA GLU A 42 -2.34 28.73 22.23
C GLU A 42 -2.10 29.76 21.10
N PRO A 43 -2.76 29.61 19.93
CA PRO A 43 -2.51 30.46 18.77
C PRO A 43 -3.17 31.85 18.89
N VAL A 44 -2.35 32.91 18.89
CA VAL A 44 -2.80 34.31 18.79
C VAL A 44 -2.59 34.84 17.38
N LEU A 45 -3.65 35.42 16.79
CA LEU A 45 -3.64 35.99 15.45
C LEU A 45 -2.98 37.38 15.40
N GLY A 46 -1.95 37.51 14.56
CA GLY A 46 -1.67 38.73 13.78
C GLY A 46 -0.91 39.89 14.45
N ALA A 47 0.34 40.10 14.02
CA ALA A 47 1.00 41.41 14.02
C ALA A 47 2.06 41.47 12.89
N THR A 48 2.30 42.65 12.33
CA THR A 48 3.22 42.89 11.19
C THR A 48 4.55 43.53 11.61
N ARG A 49 5.64 43.25 10.87
CA ARG A 49 6.89 44.07 10.65
C ARG A 49 8.07 43.19 10.17
N PRO A 50 9.18 43.76 9.67
CA PRO A 50 9.29 44.86 8.70
C PRO A 50 10.27 44.54 7.54
N VAL A 51 10.28 45.35 6.47
CA VAL A 51 11.29 45.27 5.39
C VAL A 51 12.42 46.28 5.63
N HIS A 52 13.68 45.89 5.38
CA HIS A 52 14.81 46.80 5.20
C HIS A 52 15.21 46.87 3.72
N ALA A 53 15.52 48.07 3.22
CA ALA A 53 15.86 48.29 1.80
C ALA A 53 16.81 49.48 1.57
N ALA A 54 17.79 49.29 0.68
CA ALA A 54 18.61 50.26 -0.05
C ALA A 54 19.56 49.47 -0.98
N HIS A 55 20.01 49.89 -2.18
CA HIS A 55 19.70 50.97 -3.14
C HIS A 55 20.55 50.67 -4.42
N ALA A 56 20.37 51.22 -5.63
CA ALA A 56 19.39 52.09 -6.31
C ALA A 56 19.82 52.18 -7.82
N ALA A 57 19.04 52.55 -8.84
CA ALA A 57 17.59 52.71 -9.05
C ALA A 57 17.34 53.11 -10.54
N ARG A 58 16.11 53.02 -11.05
CA ARG A 58 15.55 53.92 -12.08
C ARG A 58 14.01 53.98 -12.00
N LYS A 59 13.45 55.11 -12.43
CA LYS A 59 12.00 55.47 -12.37
C LYS A 59 11.26 54.77 -13.54
N GLY A 60 9.98 54.39 -13.50
CA GLY A 60 8.87 54.48 -12.53
C GLY A 60 7.55 54.08 -13.26
N THR A 61 6.30 54.23 -12.77
CA THR A 61 5.72 54.73 -11.50
C THR A 61 4.27 54.23 -11.34
N GLY A 62 3.83 53.84 -10.12
CA GLY A 62 2.42 53.93 -9.67
C GLY A 62 1.39 52.84 -10.08
N ALA A 63 1.27 51.79 -9.25
CA ALA A 63 0.07 51.09 -8.70
C ALA A 63 -1.31 51.03 -9.44
N PRO A 64 -2.21 50.04 -9.13
CA PRO A 64 -2.08 48.82 -8.33
C PRO A 64 -2.51 47.53 -9.09
N ALA A 65 -2.76 46.41 -8.38
CA ALA A 65 -3.08 45.10 -8.97
C ALA A 65 -4.55 44.91 -9.40
N GLY A 66 -4.76 44.06 -10.41
CA GLY A 66 -6.07 43.55 -10.87
C GLY A 66 -5.90 42.19 -11.58
N SER A 67 -6.95 41.37 -11.62
CA SER A 67 -6.90 40.00 -12.17
C SER A 67 -6.83 39.97 -13.70
N LEU A 68 -6.05 39.03 -14.26
CA LEU A 68 -5.78 38.96 -15.71
C LEU A 68 -7.03 38.82 -16.58
N GLY A 69 -8.09 38.20 -16.07
CA GLY A 69 -9.35 37.98 -16.80
C GLY A 69 -10.17 39.24 -17.13
N ALA A 70 -9.73 40.43 -16.68
CA ALA A 70 -10.42 41.70 -16.94
C ALA A 70 -9.78 42.56 -18.06
N TYR A 71 -8.51 42.32 -18.44
CA TYR A 71 -7.71 43.26 -19.23
C TYR A 71 -7.73 43.06 -20.76
N LEU A 72 -8.67 42.27 -21.29
CA LEU A 72 -8.87 42.06 -22.73
C LEU A 72 -10.29 42.45 -23.17
N ARG A 73 -10.69 43.70 -22.88
CA ARG A 73 -11.97 44.29 -23.36
C ARG A 73 -11.85 45.72 -23.90
N ASP A 74 -10.96 46.54 -23.33
CA ASP A 74 -10.76 47.93 -23.74
C ASP A 74 -9.43 48.11 -24.52
N ALA A 75 -9.32 47.45 -25.67
CA ALA A 75 -8.28 47.70 -26.65
C ALA A 75 -8.93 48.30 -27.91
N ASP A 76 -8.65 49.57 -28.20
CA ASP A 76 -9.17 50.25 -29.39
C ASP A 76 -8.67 49.56 -30.67
N VAL A 77 -9.59 48.86 -31.35
CA VAL A 77 -9.41 48.41 -32.73
C VAL A 77 -10.10 49.42 -33.65
N THR A 78 -9.41 50.53 -33.91
CA THR A 78 -9.75 51.40 -35.04
C THR A 78 -9.27 50.76 -36.35
N ASP A 79 -9.90 51.15 -37.46
CA ASP A 79 -9.53 50.83 -38.84
C ASP A 79 -9.79 49.38 -39.31
N VAL A 80 -11.08 49.03 -39.39
CA VAL A 80 -11.59 48.11 -40.43
C VAL A 80 -12.79 48.78 -41.12
N ASP A 81 -12.63 49.13 -42.40
CA ASP A 81 -13.73 49.67 -43.22
C ASP A 81 -14.83 48.62 -43.44
N ALA A 82 -16.09 49.07 -43.41
CA ALA A 82 -17.26 48.20 -43.48
C ALA A 82 -17.65 47.81 -44.91
N PHE A 83 -18.32 46.66 -45.07
CA PHE A 83 -19.45 46.57 -46.00
C PHE A 83 -20.58 45.65 -45.52
N GLU A 84 -21.78 46.16 -45.75
CA GLU A 84 -23.16 45.81 -45.37
C GLU A 84 -23.59 44.35 -45.12
N THR A 85 -24.61 44.23 -44.25
CA THR A 85 -25.36 43.02 -43.88
C THR A 85 -26.56 42.75 -44.81
N ALA A 86 -26.99 41.49 -44.92
CA ALA A 86 -28.35 41.14 -45.32
C ALA A 86 -28.92 39.97 -44.50
N ASP A 87 -30.19 40.12 -44.11
CA ASP A 87 -31.04 39.33 -43.22
C ASP A 87 -31.01 37.79 -43.33
N GLY A 88 -31.35 37.10 -42.23
CA GLY A 88 -31.46 35.64 -42.15
C GLY A 88 -32.91 35.12 -42.09
N TRP A 89 -33.09 33.80 -41.97
CA TRP A 89 -34.42 33.18 -41.80
C TRP A 89 -34.38 31.84 -41.04
N SER A 90 -35.41 31.59 -40.22
CA SER A 90 -35.75 30.30 -39.60
C SER A 90 -36.62 29.41 -40.51
N GLY A 91 -36.44 28.08 -40.52
CA GLY A 91 -37.39 27.20 -41.23
C GLY A 91 -37.15 25.68 -41.24
N THR A 92 -37.77 24.98 -40.29
CA THR A 92 -38.38 23.62 -40.39
C THR A 92 -38.06 22.60 -41.52
N LYS A 93 -37.61 21.41 -41.09
CA LYS A 93 -38.07 20.03 -41.45
C LYS A 93 -38.13 19.51 -42.91
N THR A 94 -37.35 18.44 -43.15
CA THR A 94 -37.60 17.17 -43.91
C THR A 94 -38.89 16.98 -44.72
N PRO A 95 -38.80 16.31 -45.89
CA PRO A 95 -39.41 14.97 -46.03
C PRO A 95 -38.56 13.91 -46.79
N ASN A 96 -39.12 12.71 -46.99
CA ASN A 96 -38.49 11.48 -47.53
C ASN A 96 -39.08 11.08 -48.91
N ASP A 97 -38.40 10.14 -49.60
CA ASP A 97 -38.87 9.14 -50.59
C ASP A 97 -39.72 9.51 -51.84
N VAL A 98 -39.16 9.21 -53.04
CA VAL A 98 -39.87 8.69 -54.26
C VAL A 98 -38.90 7.73 -54.99
N ALA A 99 -39.41 6.74 -55.76
CA ALA A 99 -38.60 5.70 -56.45
C ALA A 99 -39.06 5.42 -57.90
N GLY A 100 -38.25 4.65 -58.65
CA GLY A 100 -38.44 4.21 -60.05
C GLY A 100 -37.83 5.16 -61.11
N ASP A 101 -37.51 4.80 -62.36
CA ASP A 101 -37.46 3.54 -63.15
C ASP A 101 -36.72 3.88 -64.49
N ASP A 102 -36.14 3.03 -65.35
CA ASP A 102 -35.79 1.59 -65.44
C ASP A 102 -34.71 1.42 -66.57
N GLY A 103 -34.05 0.26 -66.71
CA GLY A 103 -33.31 -0.14 -67.94
C GLY A 103 -31.87 -0.65 -67.75
N ALA A 104 -31.44 -1.61 -68.59
CA ALA A 104 -30.12 -2.27 -68.49
C ALA A 104 -29.41 -2.46 -69.86
N ASP A 105 -28.07 -2.48 -69.85
CA ASP A 105 -27.23 -3.34 -70.72
C ASP A 105 -25.82 -3.55 -70.12
N ALA A 106 -25.00 -4.42 -70.72
CA ALA A 106 -23.81 -5.05 -70.13
C ALA A 106 -22.44 -4.34 -70.38
N GLY A 107 -21.44 -4.61 -69.53
CA GLY A 107 -20.11 -3.99 -69.64
C GLY A 107 -18.95 -4.55 -68.78
N VAL A 108 -18.55 -5.81 -69.02
CA VAL A 108 -17.20 -6.40 -68.79
C VAL A 108 -16.38 -6.01 -67.54
N HIS A 109 -16.13 -6.99 -66.65
CA HIS A 109 -14.92 -7.07 -65.83
C HIS A 109 -14.27 -8.48 -65.95
N PRO A 110 -12.94 -8.60 -66.16
CA PRO A 110 -12.26 -9.89 -66.23
C PRO A 110 -11.93 -10.46 -64.83
N GLY A 111 -12.05 -11.79 -64.68
CA GLY A 111 -11.80 -12.49 -63.41
C GLY A 111 -10.38 -13.06 -63.26
N VAL A 112 -10.08 -13.56 -62.06
CA VAL A 112 -8.81 -14.23 -61.70
C VAL A 112 -8.96 -15.75 -61.87
N PRO A 113 -8.08 -16.44 -62.63
CA PRO A 113 -8.06 -17.90 -62.75
C PRO A 113 -7.35 -18.59 -61.56
N PRO A 114 -7.59 -19.90 -61.32
CA PRO A 114 -7.29 -20.56 -60.05
C PRO A 114 -5.88 -21.19 -59.96
N ALA A 115 -5.54 -21.65 -58.75
CA ALA A 115 -4.33 -22.43 -58.48
C ALA A 115 -4.36 -23.83 -59.14
N ALA A 116 -3.18 -24.36 -59.44
CA ALA A 116 -2.95 -25.72 -59.91
C ALA A 116 -1.90 -26.43 -59.02
N ALA A 117 -1.95 -27.76 -59.00
CA ALA A 117 -0.93 -28.63 -58.39
C ALA A 117 0.26 -28.82 -59.38
N LEU A 118 1.31 -29.62 -59.12
CA LEU A 118 1.46 -30.82 -58.27
C LEU A 118 2.97 -31.09 -57.99
N ASP A 119 3.24 -32.27 -57.43
CA ASP A 119 4.48 -33.09 -57.47
C ASP A 119 5.55 -32.98 -56.37
N ASP A 120 6.00 -34.17 -55.94
CA ASP A 120 7.06 -34.48 -54.98
C ASP A 120 8.44 -34.62 -55.67
N GLU A 121 9.55 -34.40 -54.96
CA GLU A 121 10.46 -35.52 -54.55
C GLU A 121 11.67 -35.07 -53.69
N ALA A 122 11.70 -35.62 -52.46
CA ALA A 122 12.83 -36.32 -51.84
C ALA A 122 14.15 -35.62 -51.36
N LEU A 123 14.73 -36.29 -50.33
CA LEU A 123 16.11 -36.26 -49.81
C LEU A 123 16.58 -35.08 -48.91
N SER A 124 17.40 -35.27 -47.86
CA SER A 124 17.52 -36.36 -46.83
C SER A 124 18.58 -36.00 -45.76
N PHE A 125 18.50 -36.60 -44.56
CA PHE A 125 19.48 -36.57 -43.44
C PHE A 125 19.78 -35.20 -42.78
N ALA A 126 20.18 -35.10 -41.50
CA ALA A 126 19.91 -35.94 -40.31
C ALA A 126 20.32 -35.17 -39.02
N MET A 127 19.73 -35.54 -37.88
CA MET A 127 20.21 -35.22 -36.52
C MET A 127 20.22 -36.51 -35.67
N PRO A 128 21.14 -36.66 -34.70
CA PRO A 128 21.44 -37.96 -34.10
C PRO A 128 20.43 -38.41 -33.03
N GLU A 129 20.28 -39.72 -32.90
CA GLU A 129 19.43 -40.39 -31.90
C GLU A 129 20.15 -40.61 -30.56
N ASN A 130 19.34 -40.67 -29.48
CA ASN A 130 19.43 -41.51 -28.26
C ASN A 130 19.03 -40.71 -27.00
N MET A 131 18.16 -41.20 -26.10
CA MET A 131 17.28 -42.38 -26.12
C MET A 131 16.19 -42.22 -25.03
N VAL A 132 14.95 -42.68 -25.30
CA VAL A 132 14.04 -43.48 -24.43
C VAL A 132 13.84 -43.02 -22.95
N SER A 133 12.61 -42.86 -22.39
CA SER A 133 11.37 -43.63 -22.56
C SER A 133 10.09 -42.83 -22.21
N GLY A 134 8.94 -43.25 -22.75
CA GLY A 134 7.60 -42.82 -22.30
C GLY A 134 6.53 -43.02 -23.38
N SER A 135 5.59 -43.94 -23.19
CA SER A 135 4.55 -44.26 -24.19
C SER A 135 3.49 -43.16 -24.31
N PRO A 136 3.00 -42.83 -25.52
CA PRO A 136 1.83 -41.97 -25.70
C PRO A 136 0.54 -42.73 -25.32
N VAL A 137 -0.44 -42.00 -24.78
CA VAL A 137 -1.81 -42.50 -24.58
C VAL A 137 -2.58 -42.39 -25.90
N GLU A 138 -3.32 -43.43 -26.27
CA GLU A 138 -4.12 -43.43 -27.49
C GLU A 138 -5.28 -42.41 -27.43
N ALA A 139 -5.56 -41.75 -28.56
CA ALA A 139 -6.71 -40.88 -28.68
C ALA A 139 -8.00 -41.72 -28.82
N PRO A 140 -9.10 -41.37 -28.13
CA PRO A 140 -10.34 -42.14 -28.17
C PRO A 140 -10.98 -42.14 -29.57
N SER A 141 -11.68 -43.24 -29.89
CA SER A 141 -12.32 -43.47 -31.18
C SER A 141 -13.43 -42.45 -31.48
N ALA A 142 -13.88 -42.41 -32.74
CA ALA A 142 -14.96 -41.52 -33.17
C ALA A 142 -16.30 -41.82 -32.46
N GLU A 143 -16.52 -43.05 -32.01
CA GLU A 143 -17.74 -43.50 -31.32
C GLU A 143 -17.80 -42.97 -29.88
N ALA A 144 -16.70 -43.04 -29.14
CA ALA A 144 -16.60 -42.43 -27.80
C ALA A 144 -16.75 -40.89 -27.83
N ARG A 145 -16.52 -40.26 -28.99
CA ARG A 145 -16.79 -38.82 -29.24
C ARG A 145 -18.23 -38.53 -29.68
N ALA A 146 -19.03 -39.56 -29.97
CA ALA A 146 -20.46 -39.45 -30.23
C ALA A 146 -21.28 -39.59 -28.93
N GLU A 147 -20.97 -40.58 -28.09
CA GLU A 147 -21.65 -40.79 -26.80
C GLU A 147 -21.51 -39.56 -25.89
N ALA A 148 -20.28 -39.07 -25.69
CA ALA A 148 -20.00 -37.83 -24.95
C ALA A 148 -20.58 -36.54 -25.59
N ARG A 149 -21.17 -36.64 -26.78
CA ARG A 149 -21.89 -35.54 -27.45
C ARG A 149 -23.39 -35.59 -27.25
N ASP A 150 -23.99 -36.77 -27.08
CA ASP A 150 -25.41 -36.89 -26.77
C ASP A 150 -25.70 -36.80 -25.25
N GLU A 151 -24.78 -37.20 -24.36
CA GLU A 151 -24.91 -36.89 -22.90
C GLU A 151 -25.02 -35.37 -22.65
N VAL A 152 -24.12 -34.59 -23.26
CA VAL A 152 -24.13 -33.10 -23.19
C VAL A 152 -25.41 -32.52 -23.82
N ARG A 153 -26.06 -33.26 -24.72
CA ARG A 153 -27.29 -32.84 -25.41
C ARG A 153 -28.56 -33.21 -24.65
N GLU A 154 -28.48 -34.16 -23.72
CA GLU A 154 -29.58 -34.52 -22.81
C GLU A 154 -29.63 -33.54 -21.63
N VAL A 155 -28.49 -33.20 -21.02
CA VAL A 155 -28.40 -32.14 -19.98
C VAL A 155 -28.98 -30.80 -20.47
N VAL A 156 -28.64 -30.39 -21.70
CA VAL A 156 -29.14 -29.15 -22.32
C VAL A 156 -30.63 -29.23 -22.73
N ARG A 157 -31.28 -30.40 -22.65
CA ARG A 157 -32.73 -30.53 -22.84
C ARG A 157 -33.54 -30.32 -21.57
N ASP A 158 -33.05 -30.76 -20.42
CA ASP A 158 -33.79 -30.63 -19.17
C ASP A 158 -33.78 -29.17 -18.66
N GLU A 159 -32.66 -28.44 -18.78
CA GLU A 159 -32.62 -27.00 -18.44
C GLU A 159 -33.56 -26.14 -19.31
N VAL A 160 -33.88 -26.58 -20.53
CA VAL A 160 -34.78 -25.87 -21.46
C VAL A 160 -36.25 -26.27 -21.27
N ARG A 161 -36.54 -27.24 -20.40
CA ARG A 161 -37.91 -27.75 -20.18
C ARG A 161 -38.67 -27.05 -19.04
N GLU A 162 -37.99 -26.31 -18.17
CA GLU A 162 -38.62 -25.64 -17.02
C GLU A 162 -39.05 -24.19 -17.30
N GLN A 163 -39.01 -23.73 -18.58
CA GLN A 163 -39.52 -22.43 -18.99
C GLN A 163 -40.44 -22.53 -20.23
N VAL A 164 -41.58 -21.83 -20.16
CA VAL A 164 -42.64 -21.65 -21.19
C VAL A 164 -43.71 -22.76 -21.29
N GLY A 165 -44.96 -22.36 -21.03
CA GLY A 165 -46.22 -23.13 -21.15
C GLY A 165 -47.13 -22.89 -19.92
N ASP A 166 -48.42 -22.53 -20.01
CA ASP A 166 -49.31 -22.27 -21.16
C ASP A 166 -50.40 -21.22 -20.83
N ASP A 167 -51.04 -20.65 -21.87
CA ASP A 167 -52.31 -19.87 -21.79
C ASP A 167 -53.40 -20.52 -22.66
N PRO A 168 -54.64 -20.67 -22.14
CA PRO A 168 -55.81 -20.81 -22.99
C PRO A 168 -57.02 -19.90 -22.62
N ARG A 169 -57.01 -18.68 -23.16
CA ARG A 169 -58.12 -18.05 -23.93
C ARG A 169 -59.53 -17.84 -23.30
N ALA A 170 -59.80 -16.56 -23.04
CA ALA A 170 -60.89 -15.74 -23.64
C ALA A 170 -62.40 -16.08 -23.46
N ALA A 171 -63.07 -15.28 -22.61
CA ALA A 171 -64.44 -14.74 -22.73
C ALA A 171 -64.66 -13.68 -21.62
N ALA A 172 -65.58 -12.70 -21.67
CA ALA A 172 -66.24 -11.94 -22.74
C ALA A 172 -66.94 -10.72 -22.09
N ASP A 173 -67.23 -9.65 -22.85
CA ASP A 173 -68.05 -8.47 -22.45
C ASP A 173 -67.54 -7.63 -21.24
N GLY A 174 -67.99 -6.40 -20.96
CA GLY A 174 -68.92 -5.52 -21.68
C GLY A 174 -68.95 -4.07 -21.12
N ALA A 175 -69.23 -3.13 -22.01
CA ALA A 175 -69.42 -1.67 -21.85
C ALA A 175 -70.59 -1.24 -20.90
N PRO A 176 -70.90 0.08 -20.68
CA PRO A 176 -70.03 1.28 -20.48
C PRO A 176 -70.62 2.38 -19.51
N ARG A 177 -69.94 3.55 -19.42
CA ARG A 177 -70.47 4.89 -19.01
C ARG A 177 -70.89 5.02 -17.52
N SER A 178 -71.02 6.21 -16.92
CA SER A 178 -71.18 7.59 -17.44
C SER A 178 -70.50 8.66 -16.56
N GLU A 179 -70.38 9.91 -17.07
CA GLU A 179 -70.77 11.21 -16.44
C GLU A 179 -70.46 11.55 -14.95
N ARG A 180 -70.18 12.81 -14.55
CA ARG A 180 -69.90 14.12 -15.20
C ARG A 180 -69.49 15.13 -14.08
N LEU A 181 -68.97 16.32 -14.42
CA LEU A 181 -68.73 17.51 -13.56
C LEU A 181 -67.52 17.36 -12.59
N ASP A 182 -66.62 18.33 -12.35
CA ASP A 182 -66.64 19.81 -12.18
C ASP A 182 -66.71 20.28 -10.71
N GLU A 183 -66.09 21.44 -10.44
CA GLU A 183 -65.93 22.13 -9.14
C GLU A 183 -65.03 21.39 -8.11
N GLY A 184 -64.11 21.99 -7.35
CA GLY A 184 -63.57 23.36 -7.37
C GLY A 184 -64.02 24.25 -6.20
N ASN A 185 -63.17 24.45 -5.17
CA ASN A 185 -63.00 25.74 -4.46
C ASN A 185 -61.76 25.73 -3.51
N SER A 186 -61.29 26.92 -3.15
CA SER A 186 -60.31 27.23 -2.09
C SER A 186 -60.95 27.57 -0.74
N GLY A 187 -60.18 27.60 0.36
CA GLY A 187 -60.60 28.15 1.65
C GLY A 187 -59.48 28.23 2.69
N ASP A 188 -59.27 29.42 3.27
CA ASP A 188 -58.21 29.77 4.24
C ASP A 188 -58.74 29.89 5.70
N HIS A 189 -57.79 30.06 6.64
CA HIS A 189 -57.96 30.50 8.05
C HIS A 189 -58.55 29.45 9.04
N ASP A 190 -58.35 29.54 10.37
CA ASP A 190 -57.78 30.62 11.21
C ASP A 190 -57.06 30.09 12.50
N GLU A 191 -56.37 30.96 13.26
CA GLU A 191 -55.79 30.70 14.61
C GLU A 191 -56.84 30.99 15.72
N PRO A 192 -56.72 30.49 17.00
CA PRO A 192 -55.82 31.15 17.97
C PRO A 192 -55.27 30.34 19.18
N ARG A 193 -54.06 30.72 19.62
CA ARG A 193 -53.47 30.82 20.98
C ARG A 193 -54.16 30.20 22.23
N GLY A 194 -53.32 29.58 23.08
CA GLY A 194 -53.53 29.44 24.54
C GLY A 194 -52.22 29.19 25.31
N HIS A 195 -51.90 30.01 26.33
CA HIS A 195 -50.60 29.95 27.06
C HIS A 195 -50.68 29.22 28.42
N ASN A 196 -49.55 28.66 28.86
CA ASN A 196 -48.97 29.07 30.15
C ASN A 196 -47.43 29.05 30.12
N ARG A 197 -46.77 29.72 31.07
CA ARG A 197 -45.32 29.92 31.17
C ARG A 197 -44.69 29.11 32.31
N GLN A 198 -43.42 28.74 32.14
CA GLN A 198 -42.39 28.98 33.17
C GLN A 198 -41.01 29.18 32.51
N THR A 199 -40.00 29.57 33.30
CA THR A 199 -38.79 30.27 32.86
C THR A 199 -37.61 29.37 32.46
N PRO A 200 -36.66 29.87 31.65
CA PRO A 200 -35.39 29.19 31.42
C PRO A 200 -34.45 29.37 32.63
N ASP A 201 -33.72 28.33 32.99
CA ASP A 201 -32.55 28.41 33.87
C ASP A 201 -31.26 28.32 33.05
N GLU A 202 -30.20 28.99 33.51
CA GLU A 202 -28.87 28.93 32.90
C GLU A 202 -28.10 27.71 33.43
N ASP A 203 -27.79 26.73 32.59
CA ASP A 203 -26.82 25.68 32.95
C ASP A 203 -25.49 25.84 32.18
N LYS A 204 -24.50 26.43 32.86
CA LYS A 204 -23.10 26.49 32.41
C LYS A 204 -22.33 25.32 33.04
N GLY A 205 -22.60 24.11 32.55
CA GLY A 205 -21.92 22.88 32.96
C GLY A 205 -20.66 22.60 32.14
N GLU A 206 -19.47 22.77 32.74
CA GLU A 206 -18.19 22.51 32.08
C GLU A 206 -17.94 21.01 31.81
N ALA A 207 -17.43 20.68 30.63
CA ALA A 207 -16.88 19.36 30.32
C ALA A 207 -15.50 19.18 30.98
N GLN A 208 -15.46 19.08 32.31
CA GLN A 208 -14.21 19.02 33.07
C GLN A 208 -13.41 17.75 32.76
N GLN A 209 -12.29 17.95 32.05
CA GLN A 209 -11.14 17.05 32.14
C GLN A 209 -10.70 16.99 33.62
N ARG A 210 -11.01 15.89 34.31
CA ARG A 210 -10.45 15.65 35.64
C ARG A 210 -8.97 15.30 35.53
N ALA A 211 -8.13 16.33 35.55
CA ALA A 211 -6.77 16.20 36.06
C ALA A 211 -6.82 15.59 37.47
N LEU A 212 -5.78 14.84 37.84
CA LEU A 212 -5.68 14.23 39.17
C LEU A 212 -5.73 15.30 40.25
N ALA A 213 -6.70 15.19 41.17
CA ALA A 213 -6.77 16.07 42.32
C ALA A 213 -5.61 15.76 43.28
N VAL A 214 -4.99 16.82 43.83
CA VAL A 214 -3.79 16.74 44.69
C VAL A 214 -4.06 16.03 46.04
N SER A 215 -5.30 15.59 46.30
CA SER A 215 -5.73 14.86 47.50
C SER A 215 -5.46 13.35 47.49
N ASP A 216 -5.27 12.73 46.32
CA ASP A 216 -5.55 11.30 46.19
C ASP A 216 -4.31 10.39 46.35
N ILE A 217 -3.10 10.95 46.29
CA ILE A 217 -1.82 10.24 46.51
C ILE A 217 -1.11 10.85 47.72
N GLU A 218 -1.02 10.09 48.81
CA GLU A 218 -0.08 10.40 49.90
C GLU A 218 1.24 9.66 49.65
N TYR A 219 2.37 10.33 49.89
CA TYR A 219 3.66 9.63 49.96
C TYR A 219 3.82 9.01 51.34
N THR A 220 4.15 7.72 51.39
CA THR A 220 4.55 7.07 52.64
C THR A 220 5.83 7.70 53.21
N PRO A 221 6.13 7.58 54.51
CA PRO A 221 7.40 8.06 55.10
C PRO A 221 8.68 7.44 54.52
N VAL A 222 8.55 6.52 53.55
CA VAL A 222 9.64 5.83 52.84
C VAL A 222 9.70 6.25 51.36
N GLY A 223 8.85 7.18 50.91
CA GLY A 223 8.85 7.75 49.56
C GLY A 223 8.02 6.98 48.51
N MET A 224 7.47 5.81 48.83
CA MET A 224 6.60 5.07 47.91
C MET A 224 5.21 5.73 47.79
N PRO A 225 4.62 5.82 46.59
CA PRO A 225 3.27 6.35 46.37
C PRO A 225 2.22 5.42 46.98
N ARG A 226 1.25 6.00 47.69
CA ARG A 226 0.13 5.27 48.29
C ARG A 226 -1.12 5.37 47.44
N LEU A 227 -1.71 4.23 47.08
CA LEU A 227 -3.03 4.18 46.46
C LEU A 227 -4.10 4.20 47.56
N ASN A 228 -4.75 5.36 47.73
CA ASN A 228 -5.72 5.58 48.82
C ASN A 228 -7.14 5.05 48.52
N SER A 229 -7.50 4.88 47.26
CA SER A 229 -8.76 4.26 46.84
C SER A 229 -8.58 3.45 45.56
N ALA A 230 -9.40 2.43 45.35
CA ALA A 230 -9.37 1.65 44.12
C ALA A 230 -9.74 2.51 42.90
N GLN A 231 -10.47 3.62 43.09
CA GLN A 231 -10.92 4.55 42.06
C GLN A 231 -9.83 5.55 41.63
N ALA A 232 -8.89 5.90 42.51
CA ALA A 232 -7.78 6.80 42.20
C ALA A 232 -6.74 6.18 41.23
N LEU A 233 -6.75 4.85 41.08
CA LEU A 233 -5.96 4.15 40.07
C LEU A 233 -6.49 4.48 38.68
N ALA A 234 -5.64 5.02 37.80
CA ALA A 234 -5.96 5.29 36.41
C ALA A 234 -6.51 4.04 35.69
N ASP A 235 -7.26 4.21 34.59
CA ASP A 235 -7.92 3.10 33.91
C ASP A 235 -6.93 2.13 33.23
N PHE A 236 -6.51 1.13 33.99
CA PHE A 236 -5.75 -0.04 33.55
C PHE A 236 -6.56 -0.91 32.58
N LYS A 237 -5.95 -1.55 31.58
CA LYS A 237 -6.58 -2.46 30.62
C LYS A 237 -7.20 -3.69 31.32
N ARG A 238 -6.38 -4.44 32.07
CA ARG A 238 -6.71 -5.71 32.74
C ARG A 238 -5.84 -5.94 33.99
N VAL A 239 -6.23 -6.91 34.83
CA VAL A 239 -5.33 -7.50 35.84
C VAL A 239 -4.48 -8.57 35.18
N LEU A 240 -3.19 -8.63 35.53
CA LEU A 240 -2.21 -9.58 35.00
C LEU A 240 -2.06 -10.84 35.86
N CYS A 241 -2.44 -10.76 37.14
CA CYS A 241 -2.19 -11.81 38.13
C CYS A 241 -3.44 -12.48 38.71
N ASP A 242 -3.45 -13.81 38.66
CA ASP A 242 -4.51 -14.66 39.22
C ASP A 242 -3.93 -16.01 39.68
N THR A 243 -4.76 -16.79 40.37
CA THR A 243 -4.48 -18.12 40.92
C THR A 243 -4.53 -19.25 39.88
N THR A 244 -5.13 -18.99 38.71
CA THR A 244 -5.35 -19.95 37.62
C THR A 244 -4.05 -20.38 36.90
N PRO A 245 -4.04 -21.54 36.21
CA PRO A 245 -2.85 -22.01 35.48
C PRO A 245 -2.45 -21.10 34.32
N ASP A 246 -3.44 -20.48 33.66
CA ASP A 246 -3.28 -19.69 32.42
C ASP A 246 -3.04 -18.19 32.69
N ALA A 247 -2.80 -17.80 33.96
CA ALA A 247 -2.56 -16.43 34.36
C ALA A 247 -1.19 -15.92 33.88
N THR A 248 -1.13 -14.67 33.40
CA THR A 248 0.12 -14.05 32.90
C THR A 248 1.19 -13.92 34.00
N LEU A 249 0.77 -13.66 35.24
CA LEU A 249 1.54 -13.92 36.45
C LEU A 249 0.70 -14.82 37.37
N ARG A 250 1.19 -16.01 37.69
CA ARG A 250 0.47 -16.91 38.61
C ARG A 250 0.84 -16.63 40.07
N ILE A 251 -0.14 -16.25 40.88
CA ILE A 251 0.03 -15.94 42.31
C ILE A 251 -0.66 -16.97 43.21
N THR A 252 -0.30 -17.02 44.49
CA THR A 252 -0.99 -17.89 45.45
C THR A 252 -2.34 -17.29 45.90
N PRO A 253 -3.29 -18.10 46.41
CA PRO A 253 -4.56 -17.58 46.93
C PRO A 253 -4.39 -16.56 48.06
N GLU A 254 -3.36 -16.71 48.89
CA GLU A 254 -3.06 -15.85 50.03
C GLU A 254 -2.48 -14.51 49.57
N ALA A 255 -1.56 -14.53 48.60
CA ALA A 255 -0.99 -13.34 48.01
C ALA A 255 -2.04 -12.46 47.29
N ARG A 256 -3.17 -13.03 46.85
CA ARG A 256 -4.23 -12.31 46.13
C ARG A 256 -4.91 -11.22 46.97
N SER A 257 -4.97 -11.36 48.30
CA SER A 257 -5.45 -10.30 49.20
C SER A 257 -4.46 -9.14 49.36
N GLU A 258 -3.21 -9.35 48.95
CA GLU A 258 -2.08 -8.49 49.31
C GLU A 258 -1.25 -7.97 48.13
N PHE A 259 -1.52 -8.44 46.92
CA PHE A 259 -0.79 -8.11 45.69
C PHE A 259 -1.73 -8.07 44.49
N VAL A 260 -1.59 -7.04 43.65
CA VAL A 260 -2.16 -7.01 42.30
C VAL A 260 -1.22 -6.30 41.32
N ALA A 261 -1.03 -6.90 40.15
CA ALA A 261 -0.36 -6.32 39.00
C ALA A 261 -1.40 -5.98 37.91
N VAL A 262 -1.40 -4.75 37.41
CA VAL A 262 -2.34 -4.28 36.40
C VAL A 262 -1.61 -3.84 35.11
N ASP A 263 -2.19 -4.22 33.97
CA ASP A 263 -1.73 -3.88 32.62
C ASP A 263 -2.21 -2.47 32.30
N MET A 264 -1.31 -1.48 32.13
CA MET A 264 -1.71 -0.12 31.72
C MET A 264 -1.75 0.00 30.20
N GLN A 265 -0.76 -0.60 29.54
CA GLN A 265 -0.55 -0.63 28.10
C GLN A 265 0.43 -1.77 27.78
N ALA A 266 0.49 -2.21 26.52
CA ALA A 266 1.19 -3.44 26.14
C ALA A 266 2.64 -3.49 26.68
N GLY A 267 2.97 -4.53 27.44
CA GLY A 267 4.28 -4.73 28.05
C GLY A 267 4.62 -3.81 29.23
N MET A 268 3.68 -3.02 29.76
CA MET A 268 3.91 -2.12 30.89
C MET A 268 2.85 -2.26 31.99
N ALA A 269 3.31 -2.59 33.20
CA ALA A 269 2.46 -2.80 34.36
C ALA A 269 2.67 -1.77 35.48
N VAL A 270 1.64 -1.58 36.29
CA VAL A 270 1.74 -1.01 37.63
C VAL A 270 1.49 -2.12 38.64
N VAL A 271 2.30 -2.17 39.69
CA VAL A 271 2.19 -3.19 40.76
C VAL A 271 1.78 -2.51 42.05
N ILE A 272 0.79 -3.10 42.73
CA ILE A 272 0.19 -2.58 43.96
C ILE A 272 0.23 -3.69 45.02
N ALA A 273 0.80 -3.42 46.18
CA ALA A 273 0.91 -4.40 47.27
C ALA A 273 0.54 -3.82 48.64
N THR A 274 0.23 -4.68 49.61
CA THR A 274 0.30 -4.28 51.02
C THR A 274 1.75 -3.97 51.37
N ARG A 275 1.96 -3.09 52.35
CA ARG A 275 3.31 -2.81 52.85
C ARG A 275 4.00 -4.08 53.35
N GLU A 276 3.25 -4.91 54.06
CA GLU A 276 3.74 -6.16 54.64
C GLU A 276 4.16 -7.15 53.55
N PHE A 277 3.38 -7.28 52.46
CA PHE A 277 3.74 -8.14 51.33
C PHE A 277 4.91 -7.59 50.49
N HIS A 278 4.99 -6.28 50.28
CA HIS A 278 6.11 -5.62 49.58
C HIS A 278 7.47 -5.91 50.24
N GLU A 279 7.50 -6.06 51.57
CA GLU A 279 8.72 -6.39 52.33
C GLU A 279 9.09 -7.91 52.26
N THR A 280 8.36 -8.74 51.48
CA THR A 280 8.60 -10.20 51.34
C THR A 280 9.46 -10.61 50.14
N ALA A 281 10.05 -11.81 50.22
CA ALA A 281 10.75 -12.45 49.10
C ALA A 281 9.81 -12.90 47.95
N LEU A 282 8.51 -13.06 48.20
CA LEU A 282 7.54 -13.41 47.16
C LEU A 282 7.28 -12.24 46.23
N TYR A 283 7.22 -11.01 46.76
CA TYR A 283 7.09 -9.78 45.97
C TYR A 283 8.20 -9.66 44.91
N ALA A 284 9.46 -9.75 45.35
CA ALA A 284 10.62 -9.73 44.44
C ALA A 284 10.62 -10.89 43.42
N THR A 285 10.01 -12.03 43.74
CA THR A 285 9.85 -13.16 42.80
C THR A 285 8.82 -12.82 41.72
N TYR A 286 7.68 -12.25 42.10
CA TYR A 286 6.62 -11.85 41.16
C TYR A 286 7.05 -10.74 40.20
N LEU A 287 7.90 -9.79 40.62
CA LEU A 287 8.50 -8.81 39.72
C LEU A 287 9.40 -9.48 38.66
N GLN A 288 10.22 -10.45 39.07
CA GLN A 288 11.07 -11.22 38.14
C GLN A 288 10.25 -12.10 37.18
N ASP A 289 9.12 -12.66 37.63
CA ASP A 289 8.24 -13.44 36.77
C ASP A 289 7.47 -12.57 35.76
N LEU A 290 7.11 -11.32 36.11
CA LEU A 290 6.62 -10.32 35.15
C LEU A 290 7.70 -9.97 34.10
N GLU A 291 8.94 -9.73 34.52
CA GLU A 291 10.05 -9.44 33.60
C GLU A 291 10.34 -10.61 32.63
N ARG A 292 10.26 -11.86 33.14
CA ARG A 292 10.39 -13.09 32.33
C ARG A 292 9.33 -13.20 31.23
N VAL A 293 8.10 -12.76 31.48
CA VAL A 293 7.03 -12.67 30.46
C VAL A 293 7.02 -11.33 29.70
N HIS A 294 8.12 -10.59 29.77
CA HIS A 294 8.37 -9.33 29.05
C HIS A 294 7.44 -8.16 29.43
N ILE A 295 6.98 -8.14 30.68
CA ILE A 295 6.21 -7.04 31.26
C ILE A 295 7.12 -6.20 32.15
N THR A 296 7.32 -4.94 31.77
CA THR A 296 8.10 -3.96 32.52
C THR A 296 7.21 -3.30 33.57
N VAL A 297 7.56 -3.44 34.85
CA VAL A 297 6.90 -2.66 35.91
C VAL A 297 7.37 -1.21 35.83
N ARG A 298 6.42 -0.27 35.76
CA ARG A 298 6.66 1.17 35.61
C ARG A 298 6.54 1.94 36.93
N GLU A 299 5.67 1.47 37.81
CA GLU A 299 5.40 2.08 39.10
C GLU A 299 5.02 0.99 40.11
N GLU A 300 5.50 1.15 41.34
CA GLU A 300 5.26 0.27 42.48
C GLU A 300 4.55 1.09 43.56
N MET A 301 3.32 0.68 43.93
CA MET A 301 2.44 1.40 44.85
C MET A 301 2.12 0.58 46.10
N VAL A 302 1.89 1.28 47.22
CA VAL A 302 1.43 0.65 48.47
C VAL A 302 -0.06 0.93 48.71
N ALA A 303 -0.82 -0.10 49.08
CA ALA A 303 -2.26 -0.01 49.34
C ALA A 303 -2.66 -0.80 50.60
N THR A 304 -3.93 -0.69 51.02
CA THR A 304 -4.53 -1.65 51.97
C THR A 304 -5.13 -2.83 51.23
N ALA A 305 -5.32 -3.97 51.93
CA ALA A 305 -5.98 -5.15 51.37
C ALA A 305 -7.38 -4.82 50.82
N ASP A 306 -8.14 -3.94 51.47
CA ASP A 306 -9.45 -3.48 50.98
C ASP A 306 -9.37 -2.73 49.64
N VAL A 307 -8.32 -1.92 49.45
CA VAL A 307 -8.08 -1.21 48.18
C VAL A 307 -7.65 -2.18 47.08
N ILE A 308 -6.81 -3.18 47.39
CA ILE A 308 -6.41 -4.24 46.44
C ILE A 308 -7.62 -5.10 46.06
N GLY A 309 -8.45 -5.49 47.04
CA GLY A 309 -9.76 -6.12 46.82
C GLY A 309 -10.67 -5.26 45.96
N GLY A 310 -10.68 -3.93 46.17
CA GLY A 310 -11.38 -2.96 45.33
C GLY A 310 -10.86 -2.84 43.89
N VAL A 311 -9.55 -3.03 43.65
CA VAL A 311 -8.97 -3.11 42.30
C VAL A 311 -9.37 -4.42 41.62
N TYR A 312 -9.32 -5.55 42.34
CA TYR A 312 -9.84 -6.83 41.87
C TYR A 312 -11.34 -6.77 41.56
N GLU A 313 -12.14 -6.07 42.37
CA GLU A 313 -13.57 -5.90 42.13
C GLU A 313 -13.85 -4.86 41.05
N ARG A 314 -13.04 -3.80 40.85
CA ARG A 314 -13.08 -2.97 39.62
C ARG A 314 -12.82 -3.80 38.37
N ALA A 315 -11.84 -4.69 38.41
CA ALA A 315 -11.53 -5.60 37.31
C ALA A 315 -12.68 -6.60 37.07
N ARG A 316 -13.24 -7.18 38.15
CA ARG A 316 -14.41 -8.05 38.09
C ARG A 316 -15.63 -7.34 37.55
N ILE A 317 -15.92 -6.12 37.99
CA ILE A 317 -17.03 -5.28 37.49
C ILE A 317 -16.79 -4.88 36.03
N ARG A 318 -15.55 -4.69 35.59
CA ARG A 318 -15.22 -4.51 34.16
C ARG A 318 -15.42 -5.80 33.35
N LEU A 319 -15.30 -6.98 33.97
CA LEU A 319 -15.58 -8.29 33.36
C LEU A 319 -17.05 -8.73 33.49
N SER A 320 -17.82 -8.19 34.45
CA SER A 320 -19.19 -8.62 34.80
C SER A 320 -20.28 -7.62 34.41
N LYS A 321 -19.94 -6.33 34.22
CA LYS A 321 -20.51 -5.61 33.07
C LYS A 321 -20.24 -6.50 31.85
N HIS A 322 -21.28 -6.82 31.08
CA HIS A 322 -21.11 -7.62 29.86
C HIS A 322 -20.17 -6.88 28.90
N VAL A 323 -18.90 -7.28 28.90
CA VAL A 323 -17.96 -7.13 27.80
C VAL A 323 -18.24 -8.31 26.88
N PRO A 324 -18.89 -8.12 25.72
CA PRO A 324 -19.26 -9.22 24.83
C PRO A 324 -18.04 -10.06 24.42
N GLU A 325 -18.26 -11.33 24.05
CA GLU A 325 -17.18 -12.18 23.54
C GLU A 325 -16.49 -11.54 22.32
N GLY A 326 -17.25 -10.83 21.48
CA GLY A 326 -16.74 -9.99 20.39
C GLY A 326 -15.69 -8.96 20.84
N SER A 327 -15.88 -8.26 21.97
CA SER A 327 -14.91 -7.27 22.45
C SER A 327 -13.58 -7.89 22.92
N ARG A 328 -13.59 -9.15 23.42
CA ARG A 328 -12.34 -9.90 23.68
C ARG A 328 -11.68 -10.35 22.38
N ALA A 329 -12.47 -10.73 21.38
CA ALA A 329 -11.99 -11.13 20.07
C ALA A 329 -11.40 -9.94 19.28
N ILE A 330 -12.00 -8.76 19.39
CA ILE A 330 -11.50 -7.48 18.86
C ILE A 330 -10.21 -7.06 19.58
N ALA A 331 -10.14 -7.19 20.90
CA ALA A 331 -8.91 -6.88 21.65
C ALA A 331 -7.72 -7.70 21.16
N LEU A 332 -7.87 -9.02 20.96
CA LEU A 332 -6.84 -9.87 20.39
C LEU A 332 -6.38 -9.42 19.00
N PHE A 333 -7.32 -9.04 18.12
CA PHE A 333 -6.98 -8.50 16.82
C PHE A 333 -6.19 -7.19 16.94
N LEU A 334 -6.64 -6.25 17.76
CA LEU A 334 -5.96 -4.97 17.95
C LEU A 334 -4.56 -5.14 18.54
N ASP A 335 -4.36 -6.04 19.51
CA ASP A 335 -3.04 -6.35 20.06
C ASP A 335 -2.10 -6.96 18.97
N VAL A 336 -2.62 -7.81 18.07
CA VAL A 336 -1.85 -8.33 16.92
C VAL A 336 -1.49 -7.23 15.90
N ILE A 337 -2.39 -6.27 15.63
CA ILE A 337 -2.10 -5.15 14.73
C ILE A 337 -1.13 -4.14 15.37
N ASP A 338 -1.19 -3.93 16.69
CA ASP A 338 -0.23 -3.11 17.44
C ASP A 338 1.18 -3.74 17.44
N ALA A 339 1.25 -5.06 17.60
CA ALA A 339 2.50 -5.82 17.41
C ALA A 339 3.02 -5.68 15.97
N ALA A 340 2.17 -5.85 14.95
CA ALA A 340 2.55 -5.69 13.55
C ALA A 340 3.07 -4.27 13.24
N ASN A 341 2.40 -3.25 13.76
CA ASN A 341 2.82 -1.84 13.65
C ASN A 341 4.20 -1.64 14.31
N THR A 342 4.40 -2.19 15.52
CA THR A 342 5.67 -2.13 16.26
C THR A 342 6.82 -2.83 15.53
N TYR A 343 6.57 -3.92 14.81
CA TYR A 343 7.59 -4.55 13.95
C TYR A 343 7.84 -3.80 12.63
N GLY A 344 6.99 -2.85 12.25
CA GLY A 344 7.05 -2.16 10.96
C GLY A 344 6.57 -3.05 9.80
N ALA A 345 5.46 -3.76 9.99
CA ALA A 345 4.87 -4.60 8.96
C ALA A 345 4.08 -3.81 7.91
N SER A 346 4.12 -4.25 6.64
CA SER A 346 3.30 -3.70 5.56
C SER A 346 1.95 -4.43 5.41
N ASP A 347 1.94 -5.73 5.68
CA ASP A 347 0.78 -6.60 5.51
C ASP A 347 0.75 -7.64 6.65
N VAL A 348 -0.42 -7.83 7.26
CA VAL A 348 -0.70 -8.90 8.24
C VAL A 348 -1.53 -9.98 7.57
N HIS A 349 -1.09 -11.22 7.64
CA HIS A 349 -1.73 -12.39 7.05
C HIS A 349 -2.21 -13.33 8.16
N TRP A 350 -3.47 -13.75 8.09
CA TRP A 350 -4.06 -14.79 8.92
C TRP A 350 -4.38 -15.98 8.01
N GLU A 351 -3.57 -17.04 8.08
CA GLU A 351 -3.71 -18.24 7.23
C GLU A 351 -4.35 -19.39 8.03
N SER A 352 -5.56 -19.81 7.66
CA SER A 352 -6.24 -20.98 8.26
C SER A 352 -6.25 -22.15 7.27
N ARG A 353 -5.85 -23.34 7.72
CA ARG A 353 -5.82 -24.57 6.90
C ARG A 353 -6.43 -25.73 7.66
N ASP A 354 -7.33 -26.48 7.04
CA ASP A 354 -8.07 -27.58 7.67
C ASP A 354 -7.15 -28.73 8.09
N TYR A 355 -6.12 -29.00 7.30
CA TYR A 355 -5.10 -30.04 7.53
C TYR A 355 -4.02 -29.67 8.58
N LEU A 356 -4.06 -28.47 9.17
CA LEU A 356 -3.22 -28.09 10.31
C LEU A 356 -4.04 -28.10 11.62
N SER A 357 -3.40 -28.13 12.78
CA SER A 357 -4.07 -27.96 14.07
C SER A 357 -4.55 -26.51 14.27
N ASP A 358 -3.68 -25.57 13.92
CA ASP A 358 -3.78 -24.15 14.25
C ASP A 358 -3.83 -23.29 12.97
N ALA A 359 -4.24 -22.03 13.13
CA ALA A 359 -4.06 -21.00 12.10
C ALA A 359 -2.78 -20.21 12.39
N GLU A 360 -2.10 -19.76 11.33
CA GLU A 360 -0.85 -18.98 11.44
C GLU A 360 -1.12 -17.48 11.28
N VAL A 361 -0.58 -16.68 12.20
CA VAL A 361 -0.53 -15.22 12.11
C VAL A 361 0.86 -14.84 11.60
N ARG A 362 0.95 -14.08 10.52
CA ARG A 362 2.21 -13.81 9.81
C ARG A 362 2.31 -12.34 9.38
N PHE A 363 3.48 -11.72 9.56
CA PHE A 363 3.74 -10.32 9.23
C PHE A 363 4.72 -10.22 8.06
N ARG A 364 4.42 -9.34 7.09
CA ARG A 364 5.36 -8.94 6.05
C ARG A 364 6.20 -7.77 6.54
N VAL A 365 7.50 -7.97 6.75
CA VAL A 365 8.43 -6.96 7.30
C VAL A 365 9.65 -6.85 6.38
N ASP A 366 9.95 -5.63 5.92
CA ASP A 366 10.98 -5.35 4.89
C ASP A 366 10.83 -6.21 3.59
N GLY A 367 9.61 -6.69 3.31
CA GLY A 367 9.23 -7.50 2.15
C GLY A 367 9.13 -9.01 2.42
N ASP A 368 9.94 -9.53 3.35
CA ASP A 368 9.94 -10.93 3.78
C ASP A 368 8.72 -11.25 4.66
N LEU A 369 8.23 -12.51 4.65
CA LEU A 369 7.02 -12.94 5.35
C LEU A 369 7.31 -13.93 6.49
N TYR A 370 7.17 -13.47 7.73
CA TYR A 370 7.49 -14.21 8.95
C TYR A 370 6.24 -14.59 9.73
N THR A 371 6.22 -15.79 10.31
CA THR A 371 5.24 -16.18 11.31
C THR A 371 5.52 -15.44 12.61
N TYR A 372 4.47 -14.82 13.16
CA TYR A 372 4.44 -14.17 14.47
C TYR A 372 3.93 -15.14 15.54
N GLU A 373 2.80 -15.80 15.28
CA GLU A 373 2.17 -16.69 16.26
C GLU A 373 1.35 -17.80 15.56
N ARG A 374 1.06 -18.88 16.29
CA ARG A 374 0.08 -19.90 15.91
C ARG A 374 -1.01 -19.94 16.96
N MET A 375 -2.26 -19.84 16.53
CA MET A 375 -3.42 -19.75 17.43
C MET A 375 -4.50 -20.77 17.01
N PRO A 376 -5.32 -21.28 17.96
CA PRO A 376 -6.44 -22.16 17.62
C PRO A 376 -7.38 -21.50 16.61
N LYS A 377 -7.75 -22.23 15.54
CA LYS A 377 -8.55 -21.70 14.41
C LYS A 377 -9.84 -21.00 14.84
N ALA A 378 -10.50 -21.53 15.86
CA ALA A 378 -11.74 -20.97 16.41
C ALA A 378 -11.51 -19.61 17.11
N THR A 379 -10.32 -19.34 17.61
CA THR A 379 -9.94 -18.02 18.18
C THR A 379 -9.75 -17.01 17.05
N ILE A 380 -9.04 -17.41 15.99
CA ILE A 380 -8.84 -16.57 14.79
C ILE A 380 -10.16 -16.24 14.10
N LEU A 381 -11.02 -17.24 13.89
CA LEU A 381 -12.33 -17.03 13.26
C LEU A 381 -13.19 -16.05 14.06
N ARG A 382 -13.25 -16.16 15.40
CA ARG A 382 -13.97 -15.19 16.26
C ARG A 382 -13.41 -13.77 16.13
N ALA A 383 -12.08 -13.62 16.18
CA ALA A 383 -11.42 -12.31 16.08
C ALA A 383 -11.72 -11.62 14.76
N LEU A 384 -11.57 -12.36 13.65
CA LEU A 384 -11.86 -11.87 12.31
C LEU A 384 -13.35 -11.55 12.13
N SER A 385 -14.27 -12.42 12.57
CA SER A 385 -15.72 -12.18 12.47
C SER A 385 -16.18 -10.97 13.29
N ALA A 386 -15.73 -10.83 14.54
CA ALA A 386 -16.12 -9.71 15.39
C ALA A 386 -15.61 -8.36 14.84
N VAL A 387 -14.34 -8.32 14.40
CA VAL A 387 -13.77 -7.11 13.79
C VAL A 387 -14.43 -6.75 12.47
N TYR A 388 -14.74 -7.74 11.63
CA TYR A 388 -15.42 -7.47 10.37
C TYR A 388 -16.86 -6.98 10.58
N GLN A 389 -17.54 -7.44 11.64
CA GLN A 389 -18.89 -6.99 11.97
C GLN A 389 -18.91 -5.60 12.63
N ASP A 390 -17.99 -5.32 13.54
CA ASP A 390 -18.08 -4.15 14.44
C ASP A 390 -17.21 -2.95 14.00
N LEU A 391 -16.13 -3.17 13.22
CA LEU A 391 -15.15 -2.12 12.86
C LEU A 391 -15.08 -1.80 11.36
N VAL A 392 -15.69 -2.59 10.50
CA VAL A 392 -15.73 -2.33 9.05
C VAL A 392 -16.67 -1.15 8.75
N GLN A 393 -16.25 -0.29 7.81
CA GLN A 393 -17.08 0.84 7.37
C GLN A 393 -18.37 0.34 6.71
N SER A 394 -19.52 0.92 7.08
CA SER A 394 -20.87 0.49 6.63
C SER A 394 -21.17 0.68 5.13
N ASN A 395 -20.17 1.04 4.33
CA ASN A 395 -20.24 1.17 2.87
C ASN A 395 -19.14 0.34 2.18
N THR A 396 -18.78 -0.80 2.74
CA THR A 396 -17.90 -1.77 2.08
C THR A 396 -18.66 -2.69 1.15
N ASN A 397 -18.07 -2.92 -0.02
CA ASN A 397 -18.70 -3.61 -1.15
C ASN A 397 -19.02 -5.09 -0.89
N SER A 398 -18.57 -5.67 0.22
CA SER A 398 -18.62 -7.11 0.53
C SER A 398 -19.54 -7.48 1.69
N GLY A 399 -20.54 -6.66 2.00
CA GLY A 399 -21.51 -6.90 3.06
C GLY A 399 -20.95 -6.75 4.47
N ASN A 400 -21.80 -6.95 5.48
CA ASN A 400 -21.58 -6.52 6.87
C ASN A 400 -21.14 -7.66 7.82
N ALA A 401 -20.76 -8.83 7.30
CA ALA A 401 -20.35 -9.98 8.10
C ALA A 401 -19.25 -10.80 7.39
N PHE A 402 -18.27 -11.31 8.14
CA PHE A 402 -17.20 -12.15 7.58
C PHE A 402 -17.70 -13.55 7.25
N GLN A 403 -17.42 -14.00 6.04
CA GLN A 403 -17.75 -15.33 5.53
C GLN A 403 -16.49 -15.99 4.96
N PRO A 404 -15.86 -16.95 5.68
CA PRO A 404 -14.64 -17.63 5.24
C PRO A 404 -14.72 -18.32 3.86
N SER A 405 -15.93 -18.65 3.41
CA SER A 405 -16.22 -19.24 2.10
C SER A 405 -16.30 -18.22 0.95
N ALA A 406 -16.23 -16.92 1.23
CA ALA A 406 -16.42 -15.85 0.26
C ALA A 406 -15.17 -14.96 0.12
N ALA A 407 -14.97 -14.42 -1.09
CA ALA A 407 -13.99 -13.36 -1.30
C ALA A 407 -14.59 -12.02 -0.84
N GLN A 408 -13.92 -11.31 0.08
CA GLN A 408 -14.42 -10.05 0.64
C GLN A 408 -13.32 -8.98 0.71
N SER A 409 -13.69 -7.72 0.49
CA SER A 409 -12.81 -6.56 0.50
C SER A 409 -13.42 -5.44 1.34
N ALA A 410 -12.68 -4.95 2.32
CA ALA A 410 -13.17 -3.96 3.28
C ALA A 410 -12.08 -2.95 3.71
N MET A 411 -12.51 -1.82 4.28
CA MET A 411 -11.64 -0.82 4.92
C MET A 411 -12.00 -0.73 6.40
N ILE A 412 -10.97 -0.75 7.26
CA ILE A 412 -11.11 -0.71 8.73
C ILE A 412 -10.20 0.40 9.29
N PRO A 413 -10.74 1.59 9.61
CA PRO A 413 -9.97 2.63 10.28
C PRO A 413 -9.78 2.27 11.75
N ILE A 414 -8.54 2.34 12.25
CA ILE A 414 -8.20 2.07 13.65
C ILE A 414 -7.29 3.17 14.22
N ALA A 415 -7.44 3.41 15.53
CA ALA A 415 -6.53 4.23 16.31
C ALA A 415 -5.80 3.34 17.32
N LEU A 416 -4.52 3.10 17.09
CA LEU A 416 -3.58 2.53 18.06
C LEU A 416 -3.00 3.65 18.94
N ALA A 417 -2.38 3.30 20.05
CA ALA A 417 -1.76 4.27 20.96
C ALA A 417 -0.63 5.08 20.28
N THR A 418 0.06 4.49 19.29
CA THR A 418 1.20 5.11 18.59
C THR A 418 0.91 5.51 17.14
N ALA A 419 -0.23 5.11 16.56
CA ALA A 419 -0.52 5.30 15.14
C ALA A 419 -2.02 5.27 14.82
N THR A 420 -2.48 6.18 13.98
CA THR A 420 -3.74 6.04 13.24
C THR A 420 -3.49 5.25 11.97
N LEU A 421 -4.20 4.16 11.74
CA LEU A 421 -4.03 3.30 10.56
C LEU A 421 -5.37 3.08 9.85
N ASN A 422 -5.30 2.76 8.56
CA ASN A 422 -6.46 2.33 7.78
C ASN A 422 -6.13 0.96 7.16
N LEU A 423 -6.74 -0.11 7.68
CA LEU A 423 -6.45 -1.46 7.20
C LEU A 423 -7.28 -1.75 5.95
N ARG A 424 -6.62 -2.09 4.84
CA ARG A 424 -7.29 -2.67 3.66
C ARG A 424 -7.37 -4.18 3.83
N TRP A 425 -8.55 -4.67 4.17
CA TRP A 425 -8.88 -6.08 4.31
C TRP A 425 -9.13 -6.71 2.94
N GLN A 426 -8.54 -7.88 2.71
CA GLN A 426 -8.88 -8.79 1.62
C GLN A 426 -8.91 -10.22 2.18
N SER A 427 -10.04 -10.92 2.04
CA SER A 427 -10.15 -12.35 2.37
C SER A 427 -10.51 -13.19 1.16
N ALA A 428 -10.10 -14.45 1.16
CA ALA A 428 -10.43 -15.42 0.12
C ALA A 428 -10.51 -16.85 0.69
N PRO A 429 -11.47 -17.68 0.23
CA PRO A 429 -11.49 -19.11 0.54
C PRO A 429 -10.27 -19.80 -0.07
N GLN A 430 -9.81 -20.87 0.57
CA GLN A 430 -8.68 -21.68 0.14
C GLN A 430 -9.07 -23.16 0.07
N MET A 431 -8.27 -23.98 -0.62
CA MET A 431 -8.46 -25.43 -0.64
C MET A 431 -8.25 -26.02 0.77
N GLY A 432 -9.36 -26.25 1.47
CA GLY A 432 -9.37 -26.62 2.88
C GLY A 432 -8.94 -25.47 3.79
N GLY A 433 -9.66 -24.34 3.78
CA GLY A 433 -9.45 -23.24 4.72
C GLY A 433 -9.78 -21.86 4.13
N PHE A 434 -9.15 -20.82 4.66
CA PHE A 434 -9.27 -19.43 4.20
C PHE A 434 -8.01 -18.63 4.50
N ASP A 435 -7.84 -17.51 3.79
CA ASP A 435 -6.85 -16.48 4.09
C ASP A 435 -7.52 -15.13 4.33
N VAL A 436 -6.97 -14.34 5.26
CA VAL A 436 -7.21 -12.90 5.38
C VAL A 436 -5.89 -12.15 5.33
N ALA A 437 -5.76 -11.21 4.40
CA ALA A 437 -4.65 -10.26 4.31
C ALA A 437 -5.13 -8.86 4.66
N LEU A 438 -4.38 -8.16 5.51
CA LEU A 438 -4.65 -6.80 5.97
C LEU A 438 -3.46 -5.93 5.60
N ARG A 439 -3.59 -5.07 4.59
CA ARG A 439 -2.55 -4.07 4.30
C ARG A 439 -2.67 -2.92 5.28
N MET A 440 -1.56 -2.58 5.93
CA MET A 440 -1.48 -1.48 6.88
C MET A 440 -1.16 -0.19 6.11
N LEU A 441 -2.16 0.71 5.99
CA LEU A 441 -1.98 2.04 5.40
C LEU A 441 -1.93 3.10 6.52
N ASP A 442 -1.20 4.18 6.28
CA ASP A 442 -1.14 5.32 7.19
C ASP A 442 -2.50 6.05 7.20
N GLY A 443 -3.12 6.10 8.38
CA GLY A 443 -4.38 6.78 8.62
C GLY A 443 -4.22 8.22 9.15
N ASN A 444 -3.01 8.79 9.15
CA ASN A 444 -2.80 10.16 9.64
C ASN A 444 -3.09 11.20 8.55
N PHE A 445 -4.37 11.57 8.41
CA PHE A 445 -4.85 12.60 7.47
C PHE A 445 -4.30 14.01 7.73
N ARG A 446 -3.60 14.26 8.85
CA ARG A 446 -3.10 15.60 9.23
C ARG A 446 -1.61 15.77 8.96
N ASN A 447 -0.79 14.80 9.35
CA ASN A 447 0.66 14.84 9.13
C ASN A 447 1.05 13.94 7.95
N TYR A 448 0.68 14.35 6.74
CA TYR A 448 1.11 13.64 5.53
C TYR A 448 2.64 13.68 5.39
N SER A 449 3.21 12.61 4.85
CA SER A 449 4.61 12.60 4.40
C SER A 449 4.72 12.12 2.95
N VAL A 450 5.64 12.74 2.22
CA VAL A 450 6.05 12.33 0.88
C VAL A 450 7.52 11.92 0.96
N ARG A 451 7.80 10.63 0.70
CA ARG A 451 9.17 10.15 0.63
C ARG A 451 9.77 10.65 -0.68
N MET A 452 10.78 11.52 -0.61
CA MET A 452 11.44 12.06 -1.81
C MET A 452 12.24 10.97 -2.55
N PRO A 453 12.43 11.05 -3.88
CA PRO A 453 13.01 9.96 -4.68
C PRO A 453 14.46 9.61 -4.28
N GLU A 454 15.25 10.61 -3.88
CA GLU A 454 16.59 10.43 -3.30
C GLU A 454 16.55 9.51 -2.08
N LYS A 455 15.56 9.66 -1.20
CA LYS A 455 15.35 8.80 -0.02
C LYS A 455 14.71 7.44 -0.35
N MET A 456 14.32 7.18 -1.60
CA MET A 456 14.04 5.82 -2.10
C MET A 456 15.31 5.14 -2.63
N GLY A 457 16.34 5.94 -2.94
CA GLY A 457 17.57 5.53 -3.60
C GLY A 457 17.52 5.65 -5.12
N LEU A 458 16.93 6.71 -5.67
CA LEU A 458 17.27 7.10 -7.04
C LEU A 458 18.65 7.79 -7.03
N GLU A 459 19.52 7.40 -7.96
CA GLU A 459 20.88 7.95 -8.08
C GLU A 459 20.90 9.26 -8.87
N ALA A 460 22.01 10.02 -8.82
CA ALA A 460 22.08 11.41 -9.28
C ALA A 460 21.56 11.66 -10.72
N SER A 461 21.90 10.83 -11.71
CA SER A 461 21.39 11.01 -13.09
C SER A 461 19.91 10.63 -13.24
N GLN A 462 19.35 9.83 -12.34
CA GLN A 462 17.90 9.57 -12.27
C GLN A 462 17.17 10.73 -11.59
N LEU A 463 17.76 11.31 -10.55
CA LEU A 463 17.24 12.52 -9.90
C LEU A 463 17.18 13.69 -10.87
N ALA A 464 18.22 13.90 -11.70
CA ALA A 464 18.22 14.92 -12.74
C ALA A 464 17.11 14.72 -13.79
N ILE A 465 16.80 13.47 -14.18
CA ILE A 465 15.63 13.17 -15.03
C ILE A 465 14.34 13.56 -14.29
N VAL A 466 14.19 13.16 -13.02
CA VAL A 466 12.98 13.39 -12.22
C VAL A 466 12.74 14.88 -11.93
N GLU A 467 13.77 15.65 -11.63
CA GLU A 467 13.72 17.11 -11.50
C GLU A 467 13.25 17.75 -12.82
N ALA A 468 13.84 17.35 -13.94
CA ALA A 468 13.43 17.76 -15.29
C ALA A 468 12.05 17.21 -15.75
N LEU A 469 11.30 16.52 -14.89
CA LEU A 469 9.88 16.16 -15.09
C LEU A 469 8.92 17.03 -14.25
N GLY A 470 9.43 17.85 -13.31
CA GLY A 470 8.63 18.85 -12.60
C GLY A 470 8.25 20.07 -13.44
N HIS A 471 8.97 20.29 -14.56
CA HIS A 471 8.89 21.46 -15.44
C HIS A 471 8.20 21.19 -16.81
N VAL A 472 7.66 19.99 -17.05
CA VAL A 472 7.04 19.67 -18.37
C VAL A 472 5.63 20.25 -18.49
N SER A 473 5.25 20.67 -19.71
CA SER A 473 3.96 21.30 -20.05
C SER A 473 3.16 20.45 -21.04
N GLY A 474 3.05 19.15 -20.76
CA GLY A 474 2.50 18.14 -21.66
C GLY A 474 3.27 16.82 -21.56
N GLY A 475 2.75 15.77 -22.19
CA GLY A 475 3.38 14.45 -22.25
C GLY A 475 3.23 13.60 -20.98
N ALA A 476 3.43 12.29 -21.14
CA ALA A 476 3.25 11.28 -20.12
C ALA A 476 4.57 10.84 -19.44
N VAL A 477 4.47 10.45 -18.18
CA VAL A 477 5.50 9.67 -17.45
C VAL A 477 4.89 8.33 -17.05
N LEU A 478 5.50 7.24 -17.52
CA LEU A 478 4.98 5.88 -17.33
C LEU A 478 5.89 5.07 -16.41
N LEU A 479 5.36 4.68 -15.25
CA LEU A 479 6.05 3.87 -14.24
C LEU A 479 5.62 2.40 -14.32
N SER A 480 6.60 1.51 -14.39
CA SER A 480 6.45 0.07 -14.62
C SER A 480 7.10 -0.77 -13.52
N GLY A 481 6.82 -2.07 -13.53
CA GLY A 481 7.32 -3.05 -12.54
C GLY A 481 6.20 -3.84 -11.86
N GLU A 482 6.63 -4.83 -11.07
CA GLU A 482 5.76 -5.79 -10.36
C GLU A 482 4.87 -5.13 -9.27
N THR A 483 3.93 -5.88 -8.72
CA THR A 483 3.10 -5.42 -7.58
C THR A 483 3.97 -5.27 -6.33
N GLY A 484 3.92 -4.10 -5.68
CA GLY A 484 4.77 -3.80 -4.53
C GLY A 484 6.10 -3.11 -4.85
N SER A 485 6.42 -2.86 -6.13
CA SER A 485 7.63 -2.10 -6.55
C SER A 485 7.59 -0.59 -6.25
N ALA A 486 6.81 -0.14 -5.28
CA ALA A 486 6.63 1.25 -4.85
C ALA A 486 6.26 2.29 -5.94
N LYS A 487 5.74 1.86 -7.10
CA LYS A 487 5.30 2.75 -8.21
C LYS A 487 4.44 3.92 -7.71
N THR A 488 3.41 3.65 -6.91
CA THR A 488 2.50 4.66 -6.33
C THR A 488 3.25 5.66 -5.44
N THR A 489 4.28 5.21 -4.72
CA THR A 489 5.11 6.07 -3.86
C THR A 489 5.95 7.03 -4.70
N LEU A 490 6.58 6.56 -5.78
CA LEU A 490 7.29 7.43 -6.72
C LEU A 490 6.32 8.36 -7.46
N LEU A 491 5.16 7.87 -7.88
CA LEU A 491 4.11 8.65 -8.54
C LEU A 491 3.66 9.84 -7.65
N ARG A 492 3.42 9.59 -6.35
CA ARG A 492 3.13 10.63 -5.35
C ARG A 492 4.28 11.65 -5.21
N ALA A 493 5.53 11.19 -5.23
CA ALA A 493 6.70 12.07 -5.15
C ALA A 493 6.82 12.97 -6.39
N LEU A 494 6.63 12.41 -7.60
CA LEU A 494 6.61 13.19 -8.85
C LEU A 494 5.50 14.25 -8.82
N SER A 495 4.29 13.90 -8.35
CA SER A 495 3.19 14.87 -8.25
C SER A 495 3.41 15.94 -7.18
N PHE A 496 4.19 15.68 -6.13
CA PHE A 496 4.59 16.68 -5.14
C PHE A 496 5.74 17.59 -5.64
N MET A 497 6.53 17.11 -6.60
CA MET A 497 7.68 17.80 -7.24
C MET A 497 7.31 18.64 -8.47
N VAL A 498 6.03 18.76 -8.82
CA VAL A 498 5.58 19.69 -9.87
C VAL A 498 5.92 21.12 -9.44
N GLU A 499 6.64 21.85 -10.31
CA GLU A 499 6.99 23.25 -10.09
C GLU A 499 5.73 24.11 -9.95
N ASP A 500 5.72 25.08 -9.04
CA ASP A 500 4.57 25.95 -8.75
C ASP A 500 3.25 25.20 -8.48
N ARG A 501 3.30 23.99 -7.90
CA ARG A 501 2.09 23.18 -7.57
C ARG A 501 1.01 23.92 -6.75
N GLU A 502 1.37 24.97 -6.02
CA GLU A 502 0.45 25.77 -5.21
C GLU A 502 -0.34 26.80 -6.05
N LEU A 503 0.06 27.00 -7.31
CA LEU A 503 -0.61 27.78 -8.34
C LEU A 503 -1.32 26.91 -9.38
N LYS A 504 -1.18 25.58 -9.32
CA LYS A 504 -1.62 24.62 -10.34
C LYS A 504 -2.73 23.68 -9.83
N LYS A 505 -3.72 23.41 -10.67
CA LYS A 505 -4.84 22.52 -10.38
C LYS A 505 -4.50 21.07 -10.68
N GLN A 506 -3.87 20.40 -9.71
CA GLN A 506 -3.54 18.98 -9.81
C GLN A 506 -4.74 18.06 -9.49
N TYR A 507 -4.93 17.02 -10.30
CA TYR A 507 -5.93 15.95 -10.10
C TYR A 507 -5.30 14.55 -10.03
N ALA A 508 -5.99 13.61 -9.36
CA ALA A 508 -5.67 12.19 -9.45
C ALA A 508 -6.91 11.31 -9.62
N VAL A 509 -6.70 10.11 -10.16
CA VAL A 509 -7.69 9.04 -10.29
C VAL A 509 -7.09 7.76 -9.73
N SER A 510 -7.42 7.46 -8.47
CA SER A 510 -6.84 6.35 -7.70
C SER A 510 -7.77 5.15 -7.63
N MET A 511 -7.24 3.92 -7.52
CA MET A 511 -8.02 2.69 -7.73
C MET A 511 -7.80 1.60 -6.65
N PRO A 512 -8.22 1.81 -5.39
CA PRO A 512 -8.66 3.07 -4.78
C PRO A 512 -7.45 3.92 -4.32
N SER A 513 -7.70 5.04 -3.65
CA SER A 513 -6.61 5.80 -3.00
C SER A 513 -6.04 5.05 -1.80
N GLU A 514 -4.70 5.05 -1.69
CA GLU A 514 -3.98 4.46 -0.55
C GLU A 514 -3.65 5.50 0.55
N TYR A 515 -3.66 6.80 0.25
CA TYR A 515 -3.23 7.86 1.17
C TYR A 515 -3.96 9.19 0.90
N PRO A 516 -4.32 9.97 1.93
CA PRO A 516 -4.79 11.33 1.74
C PRO A 516 -3.66 12.26 1.27
N LEU A 517 -3.97 13.14 0.32
CA LEU A 517 -3.02 14.07 -0.28
C LEU A 517 -3.66 15.48 -0.32
N PRO A 518 -3.59 16.27 0.77
CA PRO A 518 -4.36 17.52 0.90
C PRO A 518 -4.10 18.60 -0.16
N TRP A 519 -3.05 18.46 -0.98
CA TRP A 519 -2.72 19.35 -2.10
C TRP A 519 -3.19 18.83 -3.48
N LEU A 520 -3.72 17.60 -3.55
CA LEU A 520 -4.04 16.90 -4.79
C LEU A 520 -5.53 16.53 -4.82
N SER A 521 -6.21 16.86 -5.92
CA SER A 521 -7.65 16.59 -6.06
C SER A 521 -7.88 15.13 -6.50
N ASP A 522 -7.74 14.19 -5.56
CA ASP A 522 -7.77 12.74 -5.80
C ASP A 522 -9.19 12.15 -5.79
N GLN A 523 -9.63 11.63 -6.94
CA GLN A 523 -10.86 10.84 -7.06
C GLN A 523 -10.55 9.36 -6.87
N SER A 524 -10.78 8.87 -5.64
CA SER A 524 -10.67 7.46 -5.30
C SER A 524 -11.85 6.66 -5.87
N VAL A 525 -11.56 5.70 -6.75
CA VAL A 525 -12.52 4.83 -7.43
C VAL A 525 -12.50 3.42 -6.80
N PRO A 526 -13.40 3.10 -5.86
CA PRO A 526 -13.55 1.73 -5.37
C PRO A 526 -14.21 0.85 -6.44
N ARG A 527 -13.85 -0.44 -6.46
CA ARG A 527 -14.51 -1.47 -7.29
C ARG A 527 -15.55 -2.24 -6.47
N GLY A 528 -16.79 -2.31 -6.95
CA GLY A 528 -17.86 -3.13 -6.35
C GLY A 528 -17.57 -4.63 -6.41
N LEU A 529 -18.27 -5.46 -5.62
CA LEU A 529 -18.13 -6.92 -5.73
C LEU A 529 -18.64 -7.43 -7.08
N ASP A 530 -19.91 -7.13 -7.38
CA ASP A 530 -20.60 -7.59 -8.59
C ASP A 530 -20.25 -6.72 -9.83
N GLU A 531 -19.42 -5.70 -9.65
CA GLU A 531 -18.99 -4.80 -10.72
C GLU A 531 -18.00 -5.52 -11.65
N THR A 532 -18.38 -5.72 -12.91
CA THR A 532 -17.52 -6.32 -13.93
C THR A 532 -16.26 -5.48 -14.17
N GLU A 533 -15.20 -6.10 -14.69
CA GLU A 533 -13.97 -5.36 -15.00
C GLU A 533 -14.21 -4.28 -16.07
N GLU A 534 -15.20 -4.47 -16.96
CA GLU A 534 -15.58 -3.46 -17.94
C GLU A 534 -16.31 -2.27 -17.31
N GLU A 535 -17.28 -2.49 -16.42
CA GLU A 535 -17.98 -1.41 -15.70
C GLU A 535 -17.01 -0.55 -14.89
N PHE A 536 -16.07 -1.20 -14.19
CA PHE A 536 -15.03 -0.50 -13.45
C PHE A 536 -14.18 0.40 -14.37
N ARG A 537 -13.72 -0.12 -15.51
CA ARG A 537 -12.97 0.66 -16.52
C ARG A 537 -13.82 1.79 -17.12
N ARG A 538 -15.11 1.55 -17.42
CA ARG A 538 -16.04 2.57 -17.94
C ARG A 538 -16.27 3.70 -16.93
N LYS A 539 -16.33 3.39 -15.63
CA LYS A 539 -16.38 4.38 -14.53
C LYS A 539 -15.10 5.22 -14.45
N VAL A 540 -13.93 4.58 -14.46
CA VAL A 540 -12.61 5.26 -14.47
C VAL A 540 -12.46 6.17 -15.69
N ALA A 541 -12.78 5.68 -16.89
CA ALA A 541 -12.74 6.47 -18.13
C ALA A 541 -13.75 7.63 -18.14
N THR A 542 -14.91 7.47 -17.49
CA THR A 542 -15.88 8.57 -17.32
C THR A 542 -15.31 9.66 -16.41
N ILE A 543 -14.69 9.29 -15.29
CA ILE A 543 -14.01 10.23 -14.39
C ILE A 543 -12.90 11.01 -15.12
N ILE A 544 -12.04 10.33 -15.88
CA ILE A 544 -10.97 10.99 -16.65
C ILE A 544 -11.56 12.02 -17.64
N ARG A 545 -12.62 11.66 -18.38
CA ARG A 545 -13.33 12.59 -19.29
C ARG A 545 -14.02 13.77 -18.59
N THR A 546 -14.44 13.61 -17.34
CA THR A 546 -14.90 14.74 -16.52
C THR A 546 -13.72 15.64 -16.18
N LEU A 547 -12.61 15.08 -15.68
CA LEU A 547 -11.42 15.84 -15.26
C LEU A 547 -10.79 16.66 -16.40
N MET A 548 -10.80 16.14 -17.63
CA MET A 548 -10.41 16.87 -18.85
C MET A 548 -11.20 18.17 -19.11
N ARG A 549 -12.29 18.42 -18.37
CA ARG A 549 -13.14 19.62 -18.46
C ARG A 549 -13.20 20.42 -17.16
N MET A 550 -12.33 20.09 -16.20
CA MET A 550 -12.28 20.68 -14.85
C MET A 550 -11.05 21.57 -14.65
N ASP A 551 -10.52 22.14 -15.74
CA ASP A 551 -9.33 23.00 -15.77
C ASP A 551 -8.09 22.35 -15.10
N PRO A 552 -7.61 21.19 -15.60
CA PRO A 552 -6.50 20.47 -14.97
C PRO A 552 -5.13 20.94 -15.48
N ASP A 553 -4.26 21.44 -14.60
CA ASP A 553 -2.85 21.67 -14.96
C ASP A 553 -2.05 20.37 -15.07
N ASP A 554 -2.51 19.29 -14.43
CA ASP A 554 -1.70 18.12 -14.11
C ASP A 554 -2.59 16.93 -13.68
N LEU A 555 -2.37 15.73 -14.24
CA LEU A 555 -3.19 14.54 -13.94
C LEU A 555 -2.36 13.31 -13.55
N THR A 556 -2.74 12.69 -12.43
CA THR A 556 -2.14 11.45 -11.91
C THR A 556 -3.15 10.29 -12.01
N ILE A 557 -3.07 9.46 -13.06
CA ILE A 557 -3.99 8.33 -13.28
C ILE A 557 -3.30 7.05 -12.78
N ALA A 558 -3.86 6.35 -11.79
CA ALA A 558 -3.10 5.29 -11.09
C ALA A 558 -2.60 4.15 -11.98
N GLU A 559 -3.37 3.69 -12.98
CA GLU A 559 -2.94 2.63 -13.92
C GLU A 559 -3.66 2.72 -15.27
N ILE A 560 -2.95 2.37 -16.35
CA ILE A 560 -3.52 2.18 -17.70
C ILE A 560 -4.06 0.74 -17.85
N LEU A 561 -5.35 0.54 -17.60
CA LEU A 561 -5.97 -0.79 -17.57
C LEU A 561 -6.30 -1.36 -18.97
N ASP A 562 -6.77 -0.52 -19.90
CA ASP A 562 -7.30 -0.90 -21.21
C ASP A 562 -7.06 0.18 -22.28
N SER A 563 -7.44 -0.11 -23.52
CA SER A 563 -7.31 0.81 -24.66
C SER A 563 -8.11 2.11 -24.47
N THR A 564 -9.22 2.09 -23.73
CA THR A 564 -10.03 3.29 -23.47
C THR A 564 -9.31 4.28 -22.57
N ILE A 565 -8.70 3.80 -21.48
CA ILE A 565 -7.89 4.62 -20.58
C ILE A 565 -6.57 5.02 -21.26
N ALA A 566 -5.98 4.12 -22.06
CA ALA A 566 -4.77 4.43 -22.84
C ALA A 566 -4.99 5.60 -23.83
N GLY A 567 -6.10 5.58 -24.57
CA GLY A 567 -6.45 6.67 -25.51
C GLY A 567 -6.67 8.01 -24.80
N LEU A 568 -7.33 8.01 -23.63
CA LEU A 568 -7.51 9.23 -22.83
C LEU A 568 -6.18 9.78 -22.26
N VAL A 569 -5.22 8.89 -21.94
CA VAL A 569 -3.86 9.28 -21.54
C VAL A 569 -3.09 9.90 -22.71
N VAL A 570 -3.23 9.36 -23.94
CA VAL A 570 -2.67 9.95 -25.17
C VAL A 570 -3.29 11.32 -25.45
N GLU A 571 -4.62 11.44 -25.40
CA GLU A 571 -5.36 12.68 -25.65
C GLU A 571 -4.92 13.79 -24.68
N LEU A 572 -4.87 13.50 -23.38
CA LEU A 572 -4.36 14.43 -22.36
C LEU A 572 -2.90 14.85 -22.61
N ALA A 573 -2.02 13.87 -22.81
CA ALA A 573 -0.58 14.09 -22.99
C ALA A 573 -0.28 14.96 -24.23
N LEU A 574 -0.94 14.69 -25.35
CA LEU A 574 -0.74 15.42 -26.62
C LEU A 574 -1.46 16.78 -26.67
N THR A 575 -2.50 16.99 -25.86
CA THR A 575 -3.18 18.30 -25.73
C THR A 575 -2.45 19.29 -24.80
N GLY A 576 -1.33 18.90 -24.20
CA GLY A 576 -0.51 19.79 -23.36
C GLY A 576 -0.64 19.56 -21.85
N HIS A 577 -1.29 18.48 -21.42
CA HIS A 577 -1.42 18.15 -19.99
C HIS A 577 -0.33 17.15 -19.57
N PRO A 578 0.51 17.45 -18.56
CA PRO A 578 1.35 16.46 -17.90
C PRO A 578 0.51 15.32 -17.33
N VAL A 579 0.78 14.09 -17.78
CA VAL A 579 0.13 12.88 -17.25
C VAL A 579 1.16 12.00 -16.55
N ARG A 580 0.86 11.54 -15.33
CA ARG A 580 1.67 10.53 -14.64
C ARG A 580 0.82 9.29 -14.40
N SER A 581 1.30 8.14 -14.84
CA SER A 581 0.58 6.88 -14.71
C SER A 581 1.48 5.67 -14.49
N THR A 582 0.86 4.53 -14.16
CA THR A 582 1.55 3.25 -14.06
C THR A 582 1.02 2.24 -15.08
N ILE A 583 1.86 1.27 -15.43
CA ILE A 583 1.54 0.23 -16.40
C ILE A 583 2.29 -1.05 -16.01
N HIS A 584 1.63 -2.21 -16.09
CA HIS A 584 2.28 -3.48 -15.79
C HIS A 584 3.04 -4.03 -17.01
N ALA A 585 4.35 -3.78 -17.04
CA ALA A 585 5.35 -4.46 -17.86
C ALA A 585 6.59 -4.82 -17.00
N ASP A 586 7.58 -5.49 -17.61
CA ASP A 586 8.79 -6.02 -16.96
C ASP A 586 10.07 -5.20 -17.22
N SER A 587 10.00 -4.25 -18.17
CA SER A 587 11.12 -3.55 -18.77
C SER A 587 10.66 -2.26 -19.45
N ILE A 588 11.58 -1.31 -19.72
CA ILE A 588 11.31 -0.11 -20.54
C ILE A 588 10.74 -0.48 -21.92
N ILE A 589 11.31 -1.48 -22.60
CA ILE A 589 10.83 -1.93 -23.92
C ILE A 589 9.45 -2.59 -23.80
N GLY A 590 9.22 -3.36 -22.74
CA GLY A 590 7.93 -3.96 -22.42
C GLY A 590 6.79 -2.95 -22.28
N VAL A 591 7.07 -1.70 -21.86
CA VAL A 591 6.06 -0.63 -21.83
C VAL A 591 5.57 -0.29 -23.24
N PHE A 592 6.47 -0.01 -24.18
CA PHE A 592 6.08 0.29 -25.57
C PHE A 592 5.39 -0.89 -26.26
N MET A 593 5.89 -2.12 -26.02
CA MET A 593 5.24 -3.35 -26.48
C MET A 593 3.83 -3.51 -25.90
N ARG A 594 3.59 -3.06 -24.66
CA ARG A 594 2.28 -3.13 -24.00
C ARG A 594 1.30 -2.09 -24.55
N LEU A 595 1.76 -0.88 -24.83
CA LEU A 595 0.98 0.21 -25.43
C LEU A 595 0.49 -0.12 -26.85
N MET A 596 1.38 -0.66 -27.69
CA MET A 596 1.10 -1.00 -29.09
C MET A 596 0.57 -2.43 -29.31
N GLY A 597 0.47 -3.22 -28.24
CA GLY A 597 0.01 -4.61 -28.25
C GLY A 597 -1.49 -4.77 -28.06
N ASP A 598 -1.98 -5.99 -28.29
CA ASP A 598 -3.40 -6.33 -28.53
C ASP A 598 -4.42 -5.95 -27.44
N ARG A 599 -3.97 -5.56 -26.23
CA ARG A 599 -4.82 -5.08 -25.13
C ARG A 599 -4.99 -3.56 -25.07
N LEU A 600 -3.98 -2.77 -25.46
CA LEU A 600 -4.03 -1.31 -25.41
C LEU A 600 -4.17 -0.66 -26.79
N ARG A 601 -3.63 -1.30 -27.84
CA ARG A 601 -3.89 -1.01 -29.26
C ARG A 601 -3.66 0.45 -29.71
N LEU A 602 -2.80 1.19 -29.01
CA LEU A 602 -2.41 2.53 -29.45
C LEU A 602 -1.64 2.46 -30.77
N ALA A 603 -1.77 3.50 -31.60
CA ALA A 603 -1.12 3.56 -32.90
C ALA A 603 0.40 3.77 -32.75
N ALA A 604 1.16 3.37 -33.77
CA ALA A 604 2.63 3.37 -33.70
C ALA A 604 3.21 4.79 -33.71
N ASP A 605 2.56 5.69 -34.43
CA ASP A 605 2.81 7.12 -34.55
C ASP A 605 2.35 7.91 -33.32
N GLU A 606 1.23 7.56 -32.69
CA GLU A 606 0.83 8.09 -31.37
C GLU A 606 1.87 7.75 -30.31
N VAL A 607 2.23 6.46 -30.20
CA VAL A 607 3.16 5.96 -29.17
C VAL A 607 4.59 6.46 -29.37
N ALA A 608 4.99 6.70 -30.63
CA ALA A 608 6.30 7.24 -30.97
C ALA A 608 6.35 8.77 -31.08
N SER A 609 5.28 9.50 -30.75
CA SER A 609 5.32 10.96 -30.74
C SER A 609 6.31 11.47 -29.70
N ASP A 610 7.17 12.40 -30.12
CA ASP A 610 8.11 13.17 -29.29
C ASP A 610 7.44 13.87 -28.10
N LYS A 611 6.14 14.18 -28.23
CA LYS A 611 5.30 14.81 -27.19
C LYS A 611 4.60 13.80 -26.28
N PHE A 612 4.53 12.52 -26.63
CA PHE A 612 3.72 11.56 -25.87
C PHE A 612 4.41 11.04 -24.62
N ILE A 613 5.67 10.57 -24.67
CA ILE A 613 6.36 10.00 -23.50
C ILE A 613 7.60 10.81 -23.15
N ASN A 614 7.49 11.63 -22.09
CA ASN A 614 8.60 12.38 -21.52
C ASN A 614 9.64 11.46 -20.86
N ALA A 615 9.15 10.43 -20.16
CA ALA A 615 9.97 9.44 -19.49
C ALA A 615 9.21 8.14 -19.24
N VAL A 616 9.97 7.04 -19.23
CA VAL A 616 9.51 5.69 -18.89
C VAL A 616 10.52 5.06 -17.94
N GLY A 617 10.04 4.36 -16.91
CA GLY A 617 10.93 3.72 -15.95
C GLY A 617 10.31 2.50 -15.29
N ASN A 618 11.14 1.54 -14.92
CA ASN A 618 10.74 0.22 -14.43
C ASN A 618 11.45 -0.07 -13.11
N GLN A 619 10.68 -0.51 -12.10
CA GLN A 619 11.06 -0.49 -10.68
C GLN A 619 10.97 -1.86 -10.00
N LYS A 620 11.86 -2.09 -9.03
CA LYS A 620 11.87 -3.24 -8.13
C LYS A 620 12.37 -2.79 -6.76
N LEU A 621 11.68 -3.22 -5.70
CA LEU A 621 12.02 -2.86 -4.33
C LEU A 621 12.90 -3.96 -3.73
N ILE A 622 14.09 -3.60 -3.24
CA ILE A 622 15.12 -4.54 -2.77
C ILE A 622 15.44 -4.29 -1.30
N PRO A 623 15.51 -5.33 -0.43
CA PRO A 623 15.92 -5.18 0.96
C PRO A 623 17.35 -4.65 1.11
N LEU A 624 17.53 -3.68 2.00
CA LEU A 624 18.82 -3.16 2.41
C LEU A 624 19.46 -4.07 3.47
N LEU A 625 20.77 -4.27 3.37
CA LEU A 625 21.57 -5.00 4.35
C LEU A 625 21.63 -4.26 5.69
N CYS A 626 21.57 -4.99 6.80
CA CYS A 626 21.84 -4.41 8.11
C CYS A 626 23.32 -3.94 8.19
N PRO A 627 23.59 -2.63 8.39
CA PRO A 627 24.96 -2.12 8.36
C PRO A 627 25.84 -2.63 9.50
N HIS A 628 25.23 -3.09 10.61
CA HIS A 628 25.93 -3.54 11.80
C HIS A 628 26.39 -5.00 11.76
N CYS A 629 25.86 -5.83 10.84
CA CYS A 629 26.13 -7.27 10.86
C CYS A 629 26.21 -7.95 9.49
N LYS A 630 26.17 -7.21 8.38
CA LYS A 630 26.41 -7.76 7.04
C LYS A 630 27.78 -8.43 6.97
N LYS A 631 27.85 -9.64 6.40
CA LYS A 631 29.09 -10.44 6.27
C LYS A 631 29.78 -10.06 4.95
N PRO A 632 31.12 -9.91 4.88
CA PRO A 632 31.83 -9.72 3.61
C PRO A 632 31.45 -10.77 2.56
N ALA A 633 31.31 -10.38 1.29
CA ALA A 633 30.88 -11.31 0.24
C ALA A 633 31.89 -12.46 0.03
N ALA A 634 33.19 -12.20 0.28
CA ALA A 634 34.26 -13.19 0.26
C ALA A 634 34.07 -14.35 1.27
N ASP A 635 33.33 -14.12 2.35
CA ASP A 635 33.12 -15.12 3.42
C ASP A 635 31.85 -15.97 3.18
N VAL A 636 31.05 -15.64 2.15
CA VAL A 636 29.67 -16.16 1.98
C VAL A 636 29.38 -16.65 0.56
N MET A 637 30.04 -16.10 -0.46
CA MET A 637 29.85 -16.49 -1.87
C MET A 637 30.94 -17.46 -2.34
N SER A 638 30.65 -18.23 -3.41
CA SER A 638 31.69 -19.04 -4.08
C SER A 638 32.68 -18.14 -4.81
N ALA A 639 33.93 -18.62 -4.94
CA ALA A 639 34.97 -17.94 -5.71
C ALA A 639 34.49 -17.65 -7.14
N ASP A 640 33.88 -18.63 -7.81
CA ASP A 640 33.38 -18.51 -9.19
C ASP A 640 32.35 -17.39 -9.36
N ALA A 641 31.48 -17.16 -8.36
CA ALA A 641 30.47 -16.10 -8.41
C ALA A 641 31.10 -14.72 -8.19
N LEU A 642 32.09 -14.62 -7.29
CA LEU A 642 32.87 -13.40 -7.07
C LEU A 642 33.77 -13.08 -8.27
N GLU A 643 34.32 -14.09 -8.92
CA GLU A 643 35.12 -13.92 -10.14
C GLU A 643 34.24 -13.56 -11.34
N THR A 644 33.03 -14.12 -11.45
CA THR A 644 32.03 -13.66 -12.44
C THR A 644 31.66 -12.19 -12.22
N LEU A 645 31.58 -11.72 -10.97
CA LEU A 645 31.31 -10.30 -10.68
C LEU A 645 32.48 -9.37 -11.08
N ARG A 646 33.73 -9.86 -11.01
CA ARG A 646 34.91 -9.15 -11.54
C ARG A 646 34.96 -9.21 -13.07
N VAL A 647 35.07 -10.41 -13.64
CA VAL A 647 35.43 -10.72 -15.06
C VAL A 647 34.19 -10.84 -15.97
N LYS A 648 33.17 -10.02 -15.70
CA LYS A 648 31.97 -9.89 -16.55
C LYS A 648 31.26 -8.55 -16.34
N PHE A 649 31.39 -7.99 -15.13
CA PHE A 649 30.75 -6.74 -14.74
C PHE A 649 31.75 -5.64 -14.31
N GLY A 650 33.05 -5.95 -14.21
CA GLY A 650 34.09 -4.99 -13.82
C GLY A 650 33.99 -4.51 -12.37
N LEU A 651 33.39 -5.31 -11.47
CA LEU A 651 33.05 -4.85 -10.12
C LEU A 651 34.13 -5.18 -9.09
N ASP A 652 34.46 -4.18 -8.27
CA ASP A 652 35.18 -4.37 -7.00
C ASP A 652 34.31 -5.18 -6.03
N THR A 653 34.72 -6.43 -5.77
CA THR A 653 34.04 -7.32 -4.84
C THR A 653 34.48 -7.16 -3.39
N ALA A 654 35.52 -6.35 -3.08
CA ALA A 654 36.03 -6.17 -1.73
C ALA A 654 35.08 -5.37 -0.82
N LYS A 655 34.23 -4.52 -1.41
CA LYS A 655 33.19 -3.73 -0.71
C LYS A 655 31.83 -4.46 -0.64
N MET A 656 31.66 -5.54 -1.39
CA MET A 656 30.42 -6.31 -1.41
C MET A 656 30.19 -7.04 -0.08
N ALA A 657 28.92 -7.17 0.30
CA ALA A 657 28.52 -7.86 1.52
C ALA A 657 27.23 -8.66 1.28
N CYS A 658 27.04 -9.72 2.05
CA CYS A 658 25.84 -10.55 2.06
C CYS A 658 25.05 -10.38 3.36
N ARG A 659 23.76 -10.73 3.29
CA ARG A 659 22.86 -10.80 4.44
C ARG A 659 23.42 -11.80 5.44
N ASN A 660 23.52 -11.37 6.68
CA ASN A 660 23.78 -12.27 7.79
C ASN A 660 22.43 -12.80 8.28
N ASP A 661 22.13 -14.04 7.90
CA ASP A 661 20.85 -14.68 8.14
C ASP A 661 20.58 -14.93 9.64
N ASP A 662 21.62 -14.89 10.49
CA ASP A 662 21.53 -14.93 11.96
C ASP A 662 21.17 -13.56 12.58
N GLY A 663 21.56 -12.48 11.91
CA GLY A 663 21.40 -11.09 12.35
C GLY A 663 22.23 -10.65 13.55
N CYS A 664 21.85 -9.48 14.08
CA CYS A 664 22.33 -8.89 15.33
C CYS A 664 21.17 -8.16 16.04
N GLU A 665 21.42 -7.60 17.21
CA GLU A 665 20.44 -6.83 18.00
C GLU A 665 19.80 -5.64 17.24
N HIS A 666 20.48 -5.05 16.27
CA HIS A 666 19.98 -3.91 15.49
C HIS A 666 19.06 -4.27 14.32
N CYS A 667 18.85 -5.56 14.03
CA CYS A 667 17.99 -6.04 12.93
C CYS A 667 17.14 -7.29 13.24
N ARG A 668 17.50 -8.09 14.25
CA ARG A 668 16.74 -9.29 14.62
C ARG A 668 15.40 -8.87 15.26
N LYS A 669 14.30 -9.03 14.51
CA LYS A 669 12.95 -8.88 15.03
C LYS A 669 12.68 -10.10 15.93
N LYS A 670 12.72 -9.92 17.26
CA LYS A 670 12.42 -10.99 18.23
C LYS A 670 11.01 -11.56 17.97
N GLY A 671 10.78 -12.82 18.31
CA GLY A 671 9.49 -13.51 18.09
C GLY A 671 9.19 -13.90 16.63
N LEU A 672 9.62 -13.11 15.64
CA LEU A 672 9.35 -13.39 14.22
C LEU A 672 10.30 -14.45 13.64
N LEU A 673 9.72 -15.53 13.09
CA LEU A 673 10.42 -16.67 12.50
C LEU A 673 9.90 -17.00 11.09
N THR A 674 10.71 -17.61 10.23
CA THR A 674 10.19 -18.28 9.01
C THR A 674 9.47 -19.58 9.39
N ARG A 675 8.73 -20.19 8.46
CA ARG A 675 8.14 -21.54 8.64
C ARG A 675 9.20 -22.61 8.99
N ASP A 676 10.44 -22.43 8.53
CA ASP A 676 11.58 -23.28 8.84
C ASP A 676 12.31 -22.91 10.15
N GLY A 677 11.74 -22.01 10.96
CA GLY A 677 12.30 -21.58 12.24
C GLY A 677 13.48 -20.59 12.19
N LYS A 678 13.80 -20.02 11.02
CA LYS A 678 14.89 -19.03 10.90
C LYS A 678 14.43 -17.66 11.41
N VAL A 679 15.28 -16.94 12.13
CA VAL A 679 14.95 -15.62 12.69
C VAL A 679 14.77 -14.55 11.62
N ALA A 680 13.83 -13.63 11.84
CA ALA A 680 13.65 -12.43 11.03
C ALA A 680 14.80 -11.44 11.24
N ALA A 681 15.79 -11.47 10.35
CA ALA A 681 17.10 -10.86 10.59
C ALA A 681 17.89 -10.50 9.31
N GLY A 682 18.94 -9.70 9.48
CA GLY A 682 19.99 -9.46 8.48
C GLY A 682 19.75 -8.28 7.52
N THR A 683 18.51 -7.81 7.40
CA THR A 683 18.10 -6.65 6.61
C THR A 683 17.65 -5.49 7.51
N LYS A 684 17.51 -4.27 6.96
CA LYS A 684 16.94 -3.11 7.65
C LYS A 684 16.41 -2.08 6.64
N GLY A 685 15.12 -2.14 6.33
CA GLY A 685 14.50 -1.30 5.30
C GLY A 685 14.79 -1.75 3.87
N GLN A 686 14.44 -0.91 2.89
CA GLN A 686 14.46 -1.23 1.45
C GLN A 686 14.86 -0.01 0.60
N THR A 687 15.35 -0.28 -0.62
CA THR A 687 15.70 0.71 -1.66
C THR A 687 15.17 0.30 -3.03
N LEU A 688 14.87 1.26 -3.90
CA LEU A 688 14.54 0.99 -5.31
C LEU A 688 15.79 0.63 -6.11
N ALA A 689 15.74 -0.48 -6.83
CA ALA A 689 16.44 -0.59 -8.11
C ALA A 689 15.48 -0.12 -9.20
N MET A 690 15.97 0.71 -10.11
CA MET A 690 15.15 1.32 -11.17
C MET A 690 15.99 1.57 -12.42
N GLU A 691 15.44 1.23 -13.58
CA GLU A 691 15.83 1.82 -14.87
C GLU A 691 14.88 2.98 -15.18
N LEU A 692 15.39 4.08 -15.72
CA LEU A 692 14.65 5.29 -16.04
C LEU A 692 15.23 5.91 -17.30
N TYR A 693 14.37 6.27 -18.25
CA TYR A 693 14.77 6.71 -19.57
C TYR A 693 13.86 7.81 -20.12
N ARG A 694 14.44 8.77 -20.85
CA ARG A 694 13.72 9.77 -21.66
C ARG A 694 13.92 9.40 -23.13
N PRO A 695 12.88 8.99 -23.87
CA PRO A 695 13.03 8.54 -25.27
C PRO A 695 13.69 9.59 -26.17
N THR A 696 14.68 9.16 -26.95
CA THR A 696 15.31 9.98 -27.99
C THR A 696 14.60 9.79 -29.34
N PRO A 697 14.72 10.73 -30.30
CA PRO A 697 14.15 10.55 -31.64
C PRO A 697 14.61 9.25 -32.33
N GLU A 698 15.90 8.89 -32.26
CA GLU A 698 16.42 7.63 -32.83
C GLU A 698 15.78 6.40 -32.15
N PHE A 699 15.43 6.48 -30.87
CA PHE A 699 14.69 5.43 -30.18
C PHE A 699 13.24 5.36 -30.68
N LEU A 700 12.57 6.50 -30.81
CA LEU A 700 11.17 6.59 -31.25
C LEU A 700 11.00 6.11 -32.70
N ASP A 701 11.94 6.42 -33.60
CA ASP A 701 12.01 5.87 -34.97
C ASP A 701 11.97 4.33 -34.98
N ARG A 702 12.59 3.69 -33.98
CA ARG A 702 12.59 2.22 -33.82
C ARG A 702 11.25 1.70 -33.27
N ILE A 703 10.57 2.48 -32.44
CA ILE A 703 9.25 2.16 -31.91
C ILE A 703 8.20 2.18 -33.03
N VAL A 704 8.20 3.19 -33.92
CA VAL A 704 7.29 3.26 -35.09
C VAL A 704 7.30 1.95 -35.89
N VAL A 705 8.50 1.46 -36.23
CA VAL A 705 8.68 0.24 -37.05
C VAL A 705 8.70 -1.05 -36.23
N ARG A 706 8.42 -1.00 -34.92
CA ARG A 706 8.42 -2.14 -33.98
C ARG A 706 9.76 -2.90 -33.91
N ASP A 707 10.89 -2.23 -34.18
CA ASP A 707 12.26 -2.76 -33.98
C ASP A 707 12.63 -2.67 -32.49
N TRP A 708 11.97 -3.47 -31.65
CA TRP A 708 12.14 -3.49 -30.19
C TRP A 708 13.60 -3.68 -29.77
N ARG A 709 14.34 -4.55 -30.47
CA ARG A 709 15.76 -4.79 -30.23
C ARG A 709 16.63 -3.62 -30.71
N GLY A 710 16.19 -2.86 -31.71
CA GLY A 710 16.81 -1.61 -32.13
C GLY A 710 16.63 -0.51 -31.12
N ALA A 711 15.39 -0.28 -30.65
CA ALA A 711 15.09 0.65 -29.56
C ALA A 711 15.93 0.33 -28.31
N GLU A 712 16.00 -0.94 -27.91
CA GLU A 712 16.88 -1.41 -26.83
C GLU A 712 18.35 -1.05 -27.11
N ARG A 713 18.88 -1.33 -28.30
CA ARG A 713 20.27 -0.97 -28.67
C ARG A 713 20.54 0.53 -28.67
N VAL A 714 19.56 1.39 -28.99
CA VAL A 714 19.72 2.85 -28.94
C VAL A 714 19.88 3.29 -27.48
N TRP A 715 18.87 3.04 -26.65
CA TRP A 715 18.88 3.39 -25.22
C TRP A 715 20.12 2.86 -24.50
N ARG A 716 20.47 1.59 -24.73
CA ARG A 716 21.55 0.91 -24.01
C ARG A 716 22.94 1.40 -24.40
N LYS A 717 23.10 1.96 -25.61
CA LYS A 717 24.31 2.68 -26.05
C LYS A 717 24.48 4.05 -25.40
N GLU A 718 23.47 4.60 -24.73
CA GLU A 718 23.64 5.86 -23.98
C GLU A 718 24.47 5.64 -22.70
N ARG A 719 24.66 4.38 -22.27
CA ARG A 719 25.55 4.03 -21.17
C ARG A 719 26.98 4.41 -21.51
N THR A 720 27.55 5.32 -20.72
CA THR A 720 28.98 5.70 -20.77
C THR A 720 29.78 5.22 -19.57
N ALA A 721 29.10 4.75 -18.52
CA ALA A 721 29.69 4.41 -17.24
C ALA A 721 29.67 2.91 -16.92
N ASP A 722 30.72 2.48 -16.21
CA ASP A 722 30.92 1.16 -15.61
C ASP A 722 29.81 0.79 -14.63
N PHE A 723 29.55 -0.50 -14.42
CA PHE A 723 28.51 -0.95 -13.47
C PHE A 723 28.82 -0.62 -12.00
N GLY A 724 30.08 -0.29 -11.66
CA GLY A 724 30.44 0.24 -10.34
C GLY A 724 30.14 1.72 -10.12
N SER A 725 29.73 2.47 -11.15
CA SER A 725 29.41 3.90 -11.08
C SER A 725 27.94 4.18 -10.73
N ALA A 726 27.71 5.28 -10.01
CA ALA A 726 26.38 5.79 -9.64
C ALA A 726 25.58 6.35 -10.83
N ASP A 727 26.22 6.63 -11.97
CA ASP A 727 25.48 7.05 -13.17
C ASP A 727 24.65 5.88 -13.73
N MET A 728 23.33 6.04 -13.73
CA MET A 728 22.36 5.06 -14.24
C MET A 728 21.96 5.29 -15.71
N THR A 729 22.58 6.24 -16.42
CA THR A 729 22.31 6.50 -17.84
C THR A 729 22.53 5.23 -18.67
N GLY A 730 21.53 4.83 -19.45
CA GLY A 730 21.54 3.60 -20.24
C GLY A 730 21.61 2.26 -19.46
N LYS A 731 21.59 2.26 -18.11
CA LYS A 731 21.66 1.04 -17.29
C LYS A 731 20.30 0.41 -17.05
N THR A 732 20.26 -0.93 -16.99
CA THR A 732 19.05 -1.68 -16.60
C THR A 732 18.82 -1.66 -15.09
N ILE A 733 17.63 -2.07 -14.68
CA ILE A 733 17.27 -2.34 -13.30
C ILE A 733 18.20 -3.37 -12.63
N TYR A 734 18.74 -4.33 -13.40
CA TYR A 734 19.71 -5.32 -12.95
C TYR A 734 21.08 -4.70 -12.67
N GLU A 735 21.50 -3.75 -13.52
CA GLU A 735 22.79 -3.06 -13.40
C GLU A 735 22.78 -2.00 -12.28
N HIS A 736 21.63 -1.37 -12.02
CA HIS A 736 21.42 -0.58 -10.81
C HIS A 736 21.51 -1.46 -9.55
N ALA A 737 20.92 -2.66 -9.56
CA ALA A 737 21.09 -3.61 -8.46
C ALA A 737 22.57 -4.02 -8.28
N LEU A 738 23.30 -4.32 -9.36
CA LEU A 738 24.74 -4.63 -9.32
C LEU A 738 25.57 -3.48 -8.72
N TYR A 739 25.30 -2.22 -9.11
CA TYR A 739 25.92 -1.05 -8.49
C TYR A 739 25.68 -1.04 -6.97
N LYS A 740 24.45 -1.23 -6.51
CA LYS A 740 24.12 -1.25 -5.07
C LYS A 740 24.71 -2.43 -4.31
N ALA A 741 24.90 -3.58 -4.96
CA ALA A 741 25.66 -4.69 -4.42
C ALA A 741 27.15 -4.32 -4.28
N SER A 742 27.75 -3.65 -5.27
CA SER A 742 29.15 -3.19 -5.22
C SER A 742 29.44 -2.19 -4.10
N GLN A 743 28.47 -1.34 -3.74
CA GLN A 743 28.54 -0.46 -2.57
C GLN A 743 28.21 -1.18 -1.23
N GLY A 744 27.94 -2.49 -1.27
CA GLY A 744 27.61 -3.29 -0.09
C GLY A 744 26.29 -2.90 0.57
N LEU A 745 25.33 -2.37 -0.20
CA LEU A 745 24.00 -1.92 0.29
C LEU A 745 22.94 -3.02 0.23
N ILE A 746 23.01 -3.88 -0.80
CA ILE A 746 22.10 -5.03 -0.99
C ILE A 746 22.90 -6.32 -1.12
N ASP A 747 22.27 -7.47 -0.86
CA ASP A 747 22.90 -8.78 -1.01
C ASP A 747 23.03 -9.17 -2.49
N PRO A 748 24.24 -9.42 -3.05
CA PRO A 748 24.38 -9.90 -4.43
C PRO A 748 23.66 -11.24 -4.67
N ARG A 749 23.46 -12.07 -3.65
CA ARG A 749 22.68 -13.32 -3.74
C ARG A 749 21.19 -13.07 -4.11
N PHE A 750 20.66 -11.87 -3.86
CA PHE A 750 19.32 -11.47 -4.32
C PHE A 750 19.26 -11.30 -5.84
N ILE A 751 20.31 -10.74 -6.45
CA ILE A 751 20.38 -10.50 -7.89
C ILE A 751 20.43 -11.84 -8.64
N ASP A 752 21.37 -12.70 -8.22
CA ASP A 752 21.62 -14.01 -8.83
C ASP A 752 20.39 -14.94 -8.76
N ARG A 753 19.70 -14.98 -7.61
CA ARG A 753 18.59 -15.91 -7.35
C ARG A 753 17.20 -15.33 -7.58
N GLY A 754 17.02 -14.02 -7.38
CA GLY A 754 15.74 -13.32 -7.38
C GLY A 754 15.53 -12.35 -8.55
N MET A 755 16.52 -12.21 -9.45
CA MET A 755 16.38 -11.45 -10.69
C MET A 755 16.83 -12.29 -11.90
N LYS A 756 18.11 -12.65 -11.99
CA LYS A 756 18.69 -13.49 -13.05
C LYS A 756 20.11 -13.95 -12.64
N PRO A 757 20.50 -15.22 -12.85
CA PRO A 757 21.84 -15.68 -12.52
C PRO A 757 22.93 -14.87 -13.23
N PHE A 758 24.04 -14.59 -12.53
CA PHE A 758 25.13 -13.76 -13.07
C PHE A 758 25.71 -14.33 -14.38
N SER A 759 25.76 -15.65 -14.50
CA SER A 759 26.18 -16.37 -15.71
C SER A 759 25.24 -16.13 -16.91
N VAL A 760 23.93 -16.00 -16.67
CA VAL A 760 22.87 -15.93 -17.70
C VAL A 760 22.58 -14.50 -18.16
N TYR A 761 22.86 -13.46 -17.36
CA TYR A 761 22.67 -12.08 -17.77
C TYR A 761 23.56 -11.71 -18.97
N SER A 762 22.99 -11.13 -20.03
CA SER A 762 23.74 -10.68 -21.21
C SER A 762 24.18 -9.22 -21.05
N VAL A 763 25.49 -8.97 -21.08
CA VAL A 763 26.08 -7.63 -20.94
C VAL A 763 26.14 -6.97 -22.32
N MET A 764 25.51 -5.81 -22.45
CA MET A 764 25.54 -5.03 -23.69
C MET A 764 26.76 -4.08 -23.71
N PRO A 765 27.40 -3.92 -24.88
CA PRO A 765 28.44 -2.90 -25.07
C PRO A 765 27.97 -1.50 -24.67
N ASP A 766 28.91 -0.68 -24.18
CA ASP A 766 28.69 0.75 -23.94
C ASP A 766 28.66 1.55 -25.26
N ARG A 767 28.50 2.88 -25.14
CA ARG A 767 28.53 3.81 -26.27
C ARG A 767 29.77 3.66 -27.17
N ASP A 768 30.91 3.36 -26.55
CA ASP A 768 32.22 3.27 -27.19
C ASP A 768 32.51 1.82 -27.67
N GLY A 769 31.53 0.91 -27.58
CA GLY A 769 31.61 -0.47 -28.03
C GLY A 769 32.22 -1.45 -27.01
N ARG A 770 32.48 -1.03 -25.76
CA ARG A 770 33.15 -1.83 -24.74
C ARG A 770 32.14 -2.60 -23.88
N THR A 771 32.37 -3.89 -23.70
CA THR A 771 31.90 -4.62 -22.52
C THR A 771 32.96 -4.52 -21.42
N PRO A 772 32.59 -4.46 -20.12
CA PRO A 772 33.51 -4.82 -19.05
C PRO A 772 34.17 -6.18 -19.35
N SER A 773 35.47 -6.26 -19.04
CA SER A 773 36.35 -7.41 -19.33
C SER A 773 36.06 -8.63 -18.47
#